data_AF-A0A9K3LE56-F1
#
_entry.id   AF-A0A9K3LE56-F1
#
_cell.length_a   1.000
_cell.length_b   1.000
_cell.length_c   1.000
_cell.angle_alpha   90.00
_cell.angle_beta   90.00
_cell.angle_gamma   90.00
#
_symmetry.space_group_name_H-M   'P 1'
#
loop_
_entity.id
_entity.type
_entity.pdbx_description
1 polymer ?
#
loop_
_entity_poly.entity_id
_entity_poly.type
_entity_poly.pdbx_seq_one_letter_code
_entity_poly.pdbx_strand_id
1 'polypeptide(L)'
;MENKPLRIACLEPSATAICLELGLQDCIVGVTHECGPVLDGIEWTQQQHARPRVLTKSGLTEQQSQLEIHKAIQETSEEAQKKANACQPRDAIVEEIPSMYPLAQEEMEAANPTIVFTQDLCSVCAPTTADVRRCLLKSKKNGSGGDGAVQDADAVTVVALQPTTLEEVAETFVTIATACGVPERGEQLQQEFLGKLQQLQTAIEINRDSTKPLPTIFILEWLDPPFDSGHWTYQMMKYACVETARPKTTHKAMEIRWSDVYQADPDVVVVGCCGFDLERNVRDAQSKSVQFQNLRAAKTGRIYAANGDRYIAQPAPSLLQGVALLAQFAYEGESAVLEAIARLGYDTIGWQKVNVTVSNEKSDLLEYCKSHSCDGVIDDMEDLAGDGTGFAELHKIACMKGELTYTDPATGYYVFTELAHKQRGKCCGSGCRHCPYSHENVKDKASKIQQPSILYRSQRKGPSHIFSIDTHPNVKVLFFSGGKDSFLTIRSLVRSYKDDEPFGLVLLTTFDASTRVIAHQEVNIDDIIKQASHLDITLIGVPLRRGSGETYMDRVQKGLEVVQASLPSGSEITALVFGDLHLAHIKEWRDKVLSQLSYRLEYPLWKVPYATLLEDLEASQVRCQISGSSCNEVPVGSFFDRNLYSELISREGSGSIDGFGEAGEFHSLARVFDVPREIALGL
;
A
#
# COMPACT_ATOMS: atom_id res chain seq x y z
N MET A 1 -49.53 -10.73 18.68
CA MET A 1 -48.90 -10.47 17.38
C MET A 1 -48.92 -11.80 16.65
N GLU A 2 -49.56 -11.89 15.50
CA GLU A 2 -49.55 -13.12 14.69
C GLU A 2 -48.11 -13.54 14.44
N ASN A 3 -47.77 -14.79 14.79
CA ASN A 3 -46.43 -15.33 14.74
C ASN A 3 -46.06 -15.53 13.25
N LYS A 4 -45.49 -14.50 12.61
CA LYS A 4 -45.05 -14.59 11.22
C LYS A 4 -44.06 -15.75 11.07
N PRO A 5 -44.19 -16.60 10.04
CA PRO A 5 -43.26 -17.71 9.83
C PRO A 5 -41.83 -17.17 9.63
N LEU A 6 -40.83 -17.85 10.19
CA LEU A 6 -39.42 -17.49 10.09
C LEU A 6 -38.96 -17.57 8.62
N ARG A 7 -38.41 -16.46 8.10
CA ARG A 7 -37.89 -16.33 6.73
C ARG A 7 -36.52 -15.69 6.79
N ILE A 8 -35.48 -16.47 6.52
CA ILE A 8 -34.08 -16.10 6.69
C ILE A 8 -33.48 -15.70 5.35
N ALA A 9 -32.88 -14.51 5.30
CA ALA A 9 -31.98 -14.11 4.23
C ALA A 9 -30.53 -14.14 4.73
N CYS A 10 -29.66 -14.89 4.06
CA CYS A 10 -28.24 -14.98 4.38
C CYS A 10 -27.42 -14.22 3.33
N LEU A 11 -26.85 -13.08 3.71
CA LEU A 11 -26.04 -12.25 2.82
C LEU A 11 -24.54 -12.52 2.91
N GLU A 12 -24.18 -13.68 3.47
CA GLU A 12 -22.85 -14.28 3.40
C GLU A 12 -22.94 -15.82 3.37
N PRO A 13 -22.01 -16.53 2.69
CA PRO A 13 -21.95 -17.99 2.69
C PRO A 13 -21.80 -18.62 4.08
N SER A 14 -21.08 -17.95 5.01
CA SER A 14 -20.92 -18.37 6.41
C SER A 14 -22.26 -18.52 7.12
N ALA A 15 -23.11 -17.50 7.06
CA ALA A 15 -24.45 -17.53 7.66
C ALA A 15 -25.31 -18.64 7.06
N THR A 16 -25.25 -18.86 5.74
CA THR A 16 -25.93 -19.98 5.08
C THR A 16 -25.46 -21.32 5.65
N ALA A 17 -24.15 -21.57 5.70
CA ALA A 17 -23.61 -22.83 6.22
C ALA A 17 -24.02 -23.07 7.68
N ILE A 18 -23.97 -22.04 8.53
CA ILE A 18 -24.39 -22.15 9.93
C ILE A 18 -25.89 -22.45 10.04
N CYS A 19 -26.74 -21.80 9.24
CA CYS A 19 -28.18 -22.10 9.22
C CYS A 19 -28.46 -23.55 8.81
N LEU A 20 -27.68 -24.12 7.87
CA LEU A 20 -27.81 -25.54 7.50
C LEU A 20 -27.44 -26.46 8.68
N GLU A 21 -26.34 -26.19 9.37
CA GLU A 21 -25.91 -26.96 10.55
C GLU A 21 -26.91 -26.86 11.72
N LEU A 22 -27.60 -25.73 11.85
CA LEU A 22 -28.67 -25.53 12.84
C LEU A 22 -30.00 -26.21 12.45
N GLY A 23 -30.08 -26.83 11.27
CA GLY A 23 -31.30 -27.45 10.75
C GLY A 23 -32.38 -26.42 10.39
N LEU A 24 -31.99 -25.27 9.84
CA LEU A 24 -32.87 -24.17 9.44
C LEU A 24 -33.03 -24.07 7.92
N GLN A 25 -32.65 -25.10 7.15
CA GLN A 25 -32.62 -25.07 5.69
C GLN A 25 -33.96 -24.62 5.07
N ASP A 26 -35.09 -25.14 5.56
CA ASP A 26 -36.41 -24.82 5.00
C ASP A 26 -36.88 -23.39 5.33
N CYS A 27 -36.17 -22.67 6.21
CA CYS A 27 -36.45 -21.28 6.52
C CYS A 27 -35.64 -20.30 5.66
N ILE A 28 -34.64 -20.77 4.89
CA ILE A 28 -33.79 -19.91 4.05
C ILE A 28 -34.57 -19.51 2.80
N VAL A 29 -34.94 -18.23 2.72
CA VAL A 29 -35.70 -17.66 1.59
C VAL A 29 -34.83 -16.92 0.59
N GLY A 30 -33.61 -16.53 0.99
CA GLY A 30 -32.66 -15.92 0.08
C GLY A 30 -31.22 -15.99 0.56
N VAL A 31 -30.29 -15.98 -0.39
CA VAL A 31 -28.85 -16.16 -0.20
C VAL A 31 -28.06 -15.23 -1.13
N THR A 32 -26.74 -15.16 -0.95
CA THR A 32 -25.85 -14.52 -1.94
C THR A 32 -25.66 -15.39 -3.17
N HIS A 33 -25.20 -14.79 -4.28
CA HIS A 33 -24.78 -15.53 -5.47
C HIS A 33 -23.63 -16.52 -5.20
N GLU A 34 -22.78 -16.23 -4.21
CA GLU A 34 -21.65 -17.08 -3.77
C GLU A 34 -22.10 -18.35 -3.01
N CYS A 35 -23.36 -18.46 -2.59
CA CYS A 35 -23.83 -19.62 -1.83
C CYS A 35 -24.08 -20.87 -2.69
N GLY A 36 -23.89 -20.80 -4.01
CA GLY A 36 -24.13 -21.93 -4.92
C GLY A 36 -23.53 -23.25 -4.42
N PRO A 37 -22.21 -23.34 -4.20
CA PRO A 37 -21.55 -24.55 -3.72
C PRO A 37 -22.00 -25.03 -2.34
N VAL A 38 -22.46 -24.13 -1.46
CA VAL A 38 -22.96 -24.48 -0.12
C VAL A 38 -24.35 -25.13 -0.20
N LEU A 39 -25.13 -24.80 -1.23
CA LEU A 39 -26.48 -25.31 -1.44
C LEU A 39 -26.54 -26.55 -2.34
N ASP A 40 -25.44 -26.92 -2.99
CA ASP A 40 -25.38 -28.09 -3.86
C ASP A 40 -25.60 -29.38 -3.07
N GLY A 41 -26.53 -30.21 -3.56
CA GLY A 41 -26.89 -31.48 -2.91
C GLY A 41 -27.86 -31.38 -1.73
N ILE A 42 -28.36 -30.17 -1.40
CA ILE A 42 -29.41 -30.00 -0.39
C ILE A 42 -30.78 -30.38 -0.97
N GLU A 43 -31.47 -31.30 -0.31
CA GLU A 43 -32.87 -31.65 -0.61
C GLU A 43 -33.82 -30.65 0.06
N TRP A 44 -34.60 -29.94 -0.76
CA TRP A 44 -35.58 -28.95 -0.28
C TRP A 44 -36.94 -29.63 -0.06
N THR A 45 -37.38 -29.69 1.20
CA THR A 45 -38.53 -30.52 1.59
C THR A 45 -39.89 -29.84 1.35
N GLN A 46 -39.92 -28.51 1.18
CA GLN A 46 -41.16 -27.75 0.99
C GLN A 46 -41.37 -27.25 -0.45
N GLN A 47 -42.50 -27.63 -1.06
CA GLN A 47 -42.89 -27.26 -2.44
C GLN A 47 -43.04 -25.75 -2.69
N GLN A 48 -43.20 -24.92 -1.65
CA GLN A 48 -43.41 -23.47 -1.81
C GLN A 48 -42.11 -22.68 -2.05
N HIS A 49 -40.93 -23.26 -1.78
CA HIS A 49 -39.62 -22.61 -1.93
C HIS A 49 -38.59 -23.63 -2.46
N ALA A 50 -38.70 -24.02 -3.74
CA ALA A 50 -37.86 -25.06 -4.35
C ALA A 50 -36.33 -24.75 -4.33
N ARG A 51 -35.94 -23.48 -4.16
CA ARG A 51 -34.57 -23.02 -3.91
C ARG A 51 -34.62 -21.58 -3.35
N PRO A 52 -33.70 -21.18 -2.45
CA PRO A 52 -33.60 -19.79 -2.00
C PRO A 52 -33.36 -18.84 -3.17
N ARG A 53 -33.91 -17.62 -3.07
CA ARG A 53 -33.65 -16.54 -4.04
C ARG A 53 -32.22 -16.04 -3.94
N VAL A 54 -31.64 -15.62 -5.06
CA VAL A 54 -30.32 -14.98 -5.06
C VAL A 54 -30.52 -13.47 -4.87
N LEU A 55 -30.08 -12.96 -3.73
CA LEU A 55 -30.35 -11.60 -3.27
C LEU A 55 -29.24 -10.60 -3.62
N THR A 56 -28.11 -11.07 -4.13
CA THR A 56 -26.99 -10.23 -4.55
C THR A 56 -26.58 -10.55 -5.98
N LYS A 57 -26.05 -9.55 -6.69
CA LYS A 57 -25.42 -9.75 -8.00
C LYS A 57 -23.90 -9.75 -7.83
N SER A 58 -23.19 -10.49 -8.68
CA SER A 58 -21.73 -10.35 -8.76
C SER A 58 -21.38 -9.16 -9.64
N GLY A 59 -20.57 -8.24 -9.11
CA GLY A 59 -19.88 -7.22 -9.91
C GLY A 59 -18.60 -7.76 -10.56
N LEU A 60 -18.25 -9.03 -10.33
CA LEU A 60 -17.04 -9.68 -10.80
C LEU A 60 -17.35 -10.75 -11.86
N THR A 61 -16.35 -11.05 -12.68
CA THR A 61 -16.38 -12.13 -13.68
C THR A 61 -15.28 -13.14 -13.36
N GLU A 62 -15.54 -14.43 -13.61
CA GLU A 62 -14.63 -15.54 -13.27
C GLU A 62 -13.23 -15.44 -13.92
N GLN A 63 -13.12 -14.66 -14.99
CA GLN A 63 -11.89 -14.51 -15.78
C GLN A 63 -10.96 -13.42 -15.26
N GLN A 64 -11.42 -12.56 -14.34
CA GLN A 64 -10.59 -11.48 -13.82
C GLN A 64 -9.42 -12.03 -13.00
N SER A 65 -8.25 -11.47 -13.23
CA SER A 65 -7.06 -11.67 -12.41
C SER A 65 -7.25 -11.07 -11.02
N GLN A 66 -6.48 -11.56 -10.05
CA GLN A 66 -6.50 -11.04 -8.67
C GLN A 66 -6.20 -9.53 -8.61
N LEU A 67 -5.33 -9.02 -9.49
CA LEU A 67 -5.00 -7.60 -9.57
C LEU A 67 -6.17 -6.76 -10.10
N GLU A 68 -6.95 -7.28 -11.04
CA GLU A 68 -8.13 -6.60 -11.57
C GLU A 68 -9.24 -6.54 -10.52
N ILE A 69 -9.47 -7.64 -9.81
CA ILE A 69 -10.44 -7.68 -8.69
C ILE A 69 -10.01 -6.70 -7.60
N HIS A 70 -8.72 -6.68 -7.22
CA HIS A 70 -8.20 -5.77 -6.20
C HIS A 70 -8.39 -4.28 -6.57
N LYS A 71 -8.11 -3.90 -7.82
CA LYS A 71 -8.35 -2.53 -8.30
C LYS A 71 -9.83 -2.17 -8.29
N ALA A 72 -10.70 -3.08 -8.73
CA ALA A 72 -12.14 -2.85 -8.72
C ALA A 72 -12.67 -2.61 -7.30
N ILE A 73 -12.15 -3.35 -6.31
CA ILE A 73 -12.47 -3.14 -4.89
C ILE A 73 -11.97 -1.78 -4.40
N GLN A 74 -10.74 -1.38 -4.74
CA GLN A 74 -10.19 -0.07 -4.36
C GLN A 74 -11.00 1.09 -4.95
N GLU A 75 -11.29 1.03 -6.25
CA GLU A 75 -12.09 2.04 -6.96
C GLU A 75 -13.51 2.16 -6.37
N THR A 76 -14.16 1.02 -6.11
CA THR A 76 -15.49 0.98 -5.50
C THR A 76 -15.47 1.53 -4.07
N SER A 77 -14.43 1.20 -3.29
CA SER A 77 -14.25 1.72 -1.92
C SER A 77 -14.07 3.24 -1.91
N GLU A 78 -13.24 3.78 -2.79
CA GLU A 78 -13.05 5.22 -2.93
C GLU A 78 -14.34 5.93 -3.35
N GLU A 79 -15.09 5.36 -4.30
CA GLU A 79 -16.36 5.93 -4.75
C GLU A 79 -17.40 5.90 -3.63
N ALA A 80 -17.50 4.79 -2.89
CA ALA A 80 -18.35 4.64 -1.71
C ALA A 80 -18.00 5.68 -0.64
N GLN A 81 -16.72 5.89 -0.35
CA GLN A 81 -16.27 6.88 0.64
C GLN A 81 -16.56 8.32 0.19
N LYS A 82 -16.34 8.64 -1.10
CA LYS A 82 -16.65 9.96 -1.67
C LYS A 82 -18.14 10.28 -1.55
N LYS A 83 -19.02 9.32 -1.89
CA LYS A 83 -20.48 9.47 -1.76
C LYS A 83 -20.92 9.56 -0.31
N ALA A 84 -20.39 8.71 0.58
CA ALA A 84 -20.68 8.77 2.01
C ALA A 84 -20.31 10.13 2.64
N ASN A 85 -19.17 10.71 2.25
CA ASN A 85 -18.71 12.01 2.73
C ASN A 85 -19.50 13.20 2.14
N ALA A 86 -20.08 13.05 0.95
CA ALA A 86 -20.87 14.09 0.28
C ALA A 86 -22.32 14.15 0.79
N CYS A 87 -22.81 13.10 1.42
CA CYS A 87 -24.20 13.00 1.87
C CYS A 87 -24.42 13.72 3.20
N GLN A 88 -25.43 14.61 3.28
CA GLN A 88 -25.83 15.19 4.56
C GLN A 88 -26.50 14.11 5.46
N PRO A 89 -26.49 14.23 6.79
CA PRO A 89 -27.02 13.19 7.70
C PRO A 89 -28.48 12.79 7.47
N ARG A 90 -29.28 13.66 6.82
CA ARG A 90 -30.68 13.39 6.47
C ARG A 90 -30.85 12.68 5.12
N ASP A 91 -29.86 12.75 4.23
CA ASP A 91 -29.90 12.19 2.88
C ASP A 91 -29.15 10.84 2.77
N ALA A 92 -28.29 10.52 3.74
CA ALA A 92 -27.45 9.30 3.78
C ALA A 92 -28.22 7.97 3.67
N ILE A 93 -29.51 7.97 3.95
CA ILE A 93 -30.38 6.78 3.89
C ILE A 93 -30.91 6.53 2.46
N VAL A 94 -30.80 7.49 1.54
CA VAL A 94 -31.47 7.44 0.22
C VAL A 94 -30.51 7.22 -0.94
N GLU A 95 -29.27 7.70 -0.87
CA GLU A 95 -28.30 7.55 -1.98
C GLU A 95 -27.70 6.13 -2.08
N GLU A 96 -27.56 5.63 -3.31
CA GLU A 96 -26.89 4.35 -3.58
C GLU A 96 -25.38 4.48 -3.38
N ILE A 97 -24.89 3.81 -2.33
CA ILE A 97 -23.46 3.60 -2.12
C ILE A 97 -23.02 2.47 -3.06
N PRO A 98 -22.00 2.69 -3.91
CA PRO A 98 -21.37 1.66 -4.72
C PRO A 98 -20.97 0.46 -3.87
N SER A 99 -21.33 -0.74 -4.33
CA SER A 99 -20.97 -2.01 -3.72
C SER A 99 -20.58 -2.98 -4.82
N MET A 100 -19.59 -3.83 -4.57
CA MET A 100 -19.22 -4.90 -5.52
C MET A 100 -20.33 -5.95 -5.63
N TYR A 101 -21.20 -6.02 -4.62
CA TYR A 101 -22.25 -7.02 -4.53
C TYR A 101 -23.59 -6.36 -4.21
N PRO A 102 -24.15 -5.59 -5.17
CA PRO A 102 -25.38 -4.85 -4.94
C PRO A 102 -26.54 -5.80 -4.66
N LEU A 103 -27.41 -5.38 -3.75
CA LEU A 103 -28.64 -6.10 -3.43
C LEU A 103 -29.63 -6.04 -4.60
N ALA A 104 -30.19 -7.19 -4.96
CA ALA A 104 -31.26 -7.30 -5.92
C ALA A 104 -32.59 -6.93 -5.25
N GLN A 105 -33.01 -5.67 -5.42
CA GLN A 105 -34.21 -5.08 -4.79
C GLN A 105 -35.47 -5.95 -4.96
N GLU A 106 -35.79 -6.35 -6.20
CA GLU A 106 -36.97 -7.15 -6.51
C GLU A 106 -36.92 -8.56 -5.87
N GLU A 107 -35.73 -9.15 -5.81
CA GLU A 107 -35.52 -10.46 -5.19
C GLU A 107 -35.62 -10.39 -3.66
N MET A 108 -35.11 -9.31 -3.04
CA MET A 108 -35.26 -9.05 -1.60
C MET A 108 -36.75 -8.88 -1.23
N GLU A 109 -37.49 -8.11 -2.02
CA GLU A 109 -38.93 -7.91 -1.84
C GLU A 109 -39.70 -9.23 -1.98
N ALA A 110 -39.40 -10.00 -3.03
CA ALA A 110 -40.05 -11.29 -3.27
C ALA A 110 -39.63 -12.36 -2.24
N ALA A 111 -38.43 -12.26 -1.66
CA ALA A 111 -37.98 -13.12 -0.56
C ALA A 111 -38.71 -12.77 0.75
N ASN A 112 -39.10 -11.51 0.96
CA ASN A 112 -39.89 -11.05 2.10
C ASN A 112 -39.34 -11.60 3.44
N PRO A 113 -38.06 -11.38 3.78
CA PRO A 113 -37.43 -11.96 4.96
C PRO A 113 -37.99 -11.36 6.26
N THR A 114 -37.96 -12.15 7.34
CA THR A 114 -38.20 -11.66 8.71
C THR A 114 -36.88 -11.39 9.43
N ILE A 115 -35.80 -12.04 9.01
CA ILE A 115 -34.45 -11.82 9.49
C ILE A 115 -33.45 -11.82 8.35
N VAL A 116 -32.46 -10.94 8.42
CA VAL A 116 -31.36 -10.83 7.46
C VAL A 116 -30.03 -10.92 8.22
N PHE A 117 -29.21 -11.92 7.89
CA PHE A 117 -27.82 -12.00 8.33
C PHE A 117 -26.92 -11.33 7.30
N THR A 118 -26.03 -10.46 7.77
CA THR A 118 -25.14 -9.60 6.98
C THR A 118 -23.83 -9.39 7.75
N GLN A 119 -22.97 -8.48 7.31
CA GLN A 119 -21.65 -8.23 7.85
C GLN A 119 -21.28 -6.75 7.73
N ASP A 120 -20.39 -6.24 8.57
CA ASP A 120 -19.69 -4.96 8.31
C ASP A 120 -18.16 -5.05 8.49
N LEU A 121 -17.60 -6.26 8.40
CA LEU A 121 -16.17 -6.53 8.31
C LEU A 121 -15.51 -5.82 7.10
N CYS A 122 -16.19 -5.79 5.96
CA CYS A 122 -15.75 -5.08 4.76
C CYS A 122 -16.92 -4.35 4.09
N SER A 123 -16.79 -3.04 3.90
CA SER A 123 -17.84 -2.19 3.31
C SER A 123 -18.07 -2.40 1.81
N VAL A 124 -17.24 -3.20 1.15
CA VAL A 124 -17.23 -3.37 -0.31
C VAL A 124 -17.42 -4.84 -0.73
N CYS A 125 -16.95 -5.79 0.08
CA CYS A 125 -16.91 -7.21 -0.28
C CYS A 125 -18.14 -8.03 0.10
N ALA A 126 -19.13 -7.45 0.79
CA ALA A 126 -20.49 -7.99 0.87
C ALA A 126 -21.46 -6.84 1.22
N PRO A 127 -22.78 -7.03 1.09
CA PRO A 127 -23.75 -6.04 1.53
C PRO A 127 -23.59 -5.75 3.02
N THR A 128 -23.57 -4.47 3.38
CA THR A 128 -23.50 -4.01 4.78
C THR A 128 -24.87 -3.89 5.43
N THR A 129 -24.91 -3.72 6.75
CA THR A 129 -26.13 -3.37 7.48
C THR A 129 -26.82 -2.14 6.89
N ALA A 130 -26.03 -1.13 6.49
CA ALA A 130 -26.54 0.08 5.86
C ALA A 130 -27.20 -0.20 4.49
N ASP A 131 -26.59 -1.08 3.68
CA ASP A 131 -27.13 -1.46 2.37
C ASP A 131 -28.45 -2.23 2.51
N VAL A 132 -28.52 -3.15 3.48
CA VAL A 132 -29.75 -3.90 3.78
C VAL A 132 -30.86 -2.95 4.22
N ARG A 133 -30.58 -2.05 5.16
CA ARG A 133 -31.57 -1.07 5.65
C ARG A 133 -32.06 -0.17 4.52
N ARG A 134 -31.17 0.29 3.63
CA ARG A 134 -31.53 1.08 2.45
C ARG A 134 -32.44 0.31 1.49
N CYS A 135 -32.09 -0.95 1.21
CA CYS A 135 -32.88 -1.84 0.36
C CYS A 135 -34.31 -2.03 0.91
N LEU A 136 -34.43 -2.31 2.21
CA LEU A 136 -35.73 -2.48 2.88
C LEU A 136 -36.57 -1.20 2.93
N LEU A 137 -35.93 -0.01 3.04
CA LEU A 137 -36.64 1.27 3.05
C LEU A 137 -37.13 1.69 1.66
N LYS A 138 -36.41 1.35 0.59
CA LYS A 138 -36.84 1.63 -0.80
C LYS A 138 -38.14 0.88 -1.14
N SER A 139 -38.32 -0.34 -0.63
CA SER A 139 -39.55 -1.11 -0.79
C SER A 139 -40.79 -0.41 -0.25
N LYS A 140 -40.67 0.47 0.77
CA LYS A 140 -41.79 1.27 1.29
C LYS A 140 -42.28 2.37 0.33
N LYS A 141 -41.40 2.94 -0.50
CA LYS A 141 -41.71 4.13 -1.32
C LYS A 141 -42.31 3.81 -2.69
N ASN A 142 -42.01 2.63 -3.26
CA ASN A 142 -42.50 2.23 -4.58
C ASN A 142 -43.88 1.52 -4.53
N GLY A 143 -44.45 1.34 -3.33
CA GLY A 143 -45.80 0.78 -3.14
C GLY A 143 -46.89 1.78 -3.53
N SER A 144 -47.23 1.85 -4.81
CA SER A 144 -48.46 2.46 -5.30
C SER A 144 -49.66 1.56 -4.98
N GLY A 145 -50.45 1.93 -3.96
CA GLY A 145 -51.92 1.80 -3.94
C GLY A 145 -52.59 0.45 -4.28
N GLY A 146 -52.05 -0.70 -3.89
CA GLY A 146 -52.74 -1.99 -3.96
C GLY A 146 -52.58 -2.79 -2.68
N ASP A 147 -53.62 -3.53 -2.27
CA ASP A 147 -53.81 -4.28 -1.01
C ASP A 147 -52.79 -5.42 -0.71
N GLY A 148 -51.50 -5.24 -1.06
CA GLY A 148 -50.41 -6.08 -0.60
C GLY A 148 -49.77 -5.48 0.64
N ALA A 149 -49.79 -6.21 1.76
CA ALA A 149 -49.22 -5.78 3.03
C ALA A 149 -47.75 -5.32 2.88
N VAL A 150 -47.53 -4.00 2.90
CA VAL A 150 -46.19 -3.40 2.94
C VAL A 150 -45.51 -3.85 4.23
N GLN A 151 -44.44 -4.62 4.14
CA GLN A 151 -43.69 -5.07 5.31
C GLN A 151 -42.98 -3.86 5.93
N ASP A 152 -43.22 -3.62 7.23
CA ASP A 152 -42.55 -2.55 7.96
C ASP A 152 -41.04 -2.87 8.05
N ALA A 153 -40.19 -2.04 7.44
CA ALA A 153 -38.73 -2.17 7.46
C ALA A 153 -38.15 -2.22 8.89
N ASP A 154 -38.85 -1.66 9.88
CA ASP A 154 -38.46 -1.73 11.30
C ASP A 154 -38.85 -3.07 11.94
N ALA A 155 -39.68 -3.87 11.28
CA ALA A 155 -40.07 -5.22 11.70
C ALA A 155 -39.16 -6.34 11.15
N VAL A 156 -38.18 -6.01 10.30
CA VAL A 156 -37.16 -6.97 9.84
C VAL A 156 -35.93 -6.87 10.75
N THR A 157 -35.55 -7.98 11.36
CA THR A 157 -34.34 -8.09 12.18
C THR A 157 -33.13 -8.16 11.26
N VAL A 158 -32.16 -7.24 11.41
CA VAL A 158 -30.91 -7.27 10.65
C VAL A 158 -29.77 -7.52 11.63
N VAL A 159 -28.99 -8.58 11.42
CA VAL A 159 -27.92 -9.02 12.31
C VAL A 159 -26.61 -9.02 11.55
N ALA A 160 -25.66 -8.18 11.99
CA ALA A 160 -24.32 -8.14 11.43
C ALA A 160 -23.41 -9.13 12.18
N LEU A 161 -22.70 -9.96 11.43
CA LEU A 161 -21.72 -10.92 11.93
C LEU A 161 -20.32 -10.39 11.63
N GLN A 162 -19.46 -10.27 12.65
CA GLN A 162 -18.12 -9.68 12.50
C GLN A 162 -17.05 -10.40 13.34
N PRO A 163 -16.92 -11.73 13.26
CA PRO A 163 -15.94 -12.44 14.07
C PRO A 163 -14.52 -12.14 13.61
N THR A 164 -13.61 -12.02 14.58
CA THR A 164 -12.17 -11.83 14.37
C THR A 164 -11.33 -12.95 14.97
N THR A 165 -11.96 -13.82 15.77
CA THR A 165 -11.34 -14.97 16.45
C THR A 165 -12.18 -16.24 16.23
N LEU A 166 -11.61 -17.44 16.37
CA LEU A 166 -12.33 -18.72 16.30
C LEU A 166 -13.38 -18.83 17.42
N GLU A 167 -13.13 -18.25 18.58
CA GLU A 167 -14.11 -18.16 19.65
C GLU A 167 -15.29 -17.28 19.24
N GLU A 168 -15.03 -16.09 18.66
CA GLU A 168 -16.08 -15.22 18.10
C GLU A 168 -16.81 -15.88 16.93
N VAL A 169 -16.12 -16.66 16.08
CA VAL A 169 -16.79 -17.48 15.05
C VAL A 169 -17.79 -18.42 15.70
N ALA A 170 -17.39 -19.12 16.78
CA ALA A 170 -18.29 -20.03 17.48
C ALA A 170 -19.45 -19.28 18.18
N GLU A 171 -19.23 -18.04 18.65
CA GLU A 171 -20.30 -17.15 19.16
C GLU A 171 -21.30 -16.73 18.08
N THR A 172 -20.89 -16.64 16.80
CA THR A 172 -21.84 -16.39 15.71
C THR A 172 -22.88 -17.49 15.57
N PHE A 173 -22.56 -18.74 15.93
CA PHE A 173 -23.50 -19.87 15.89
C PHE A 173 -24.65 -19.64 16.88
N VAL A 174 -24.30 -19.21 18.10
CA VAL A 174 -25.27 -18.85 19.15
C VAL A 174 -26.07 -17.61 18.73
N THR A 175 -25.41 -16.62 18.14
CA THR A 175 -26.05 -15.38 17.68
C THR A 175 -27.12 -15.66 16.62
N ILE A 176 -26.78 -16.44 15.59
CA ILE A 176 -27.71 -16.85 14.53
C ILE A 176 -28.85 -17.69 15.12
N ALA A 177 -28.52 -18.69 15.94
CA ALA A 177 -29.51 -19.58 16.54
C ALA A 177 -30.50 -18.82 17.43
N THR A 178 -30.02 -17.88 18.25
CA THR A 178 -30.85 -17.04 19.12
C THR A 178 -31.78 -16.15 18.32
N ALA A 179 -31.27 -15.51 17.26
CA ALA A 179 -32.08 -14.64 16.41
C ALA A 179 -33.15 -15.42 15.61
N CYS A 180 -32.90 -16.71 15.36
CA CYS A 180 -33.85 -17.65 14.75
C CYS A 180 -34.75 -18.38 15.77
N GLY A 181 -34.60 -18.13 17.08
CA GLY A 181 -35.44 -18.75 18.12
C GLY A 181 -35.11 -20.22 18.45
N VAL A 182 -33.87 -20.66 18.20
CA VAL A 182 -33.37 -22.01 18.50
C VAL A 182 -32.03 -22.00 19.26
N PRO A 183 -31.87 -21.19 20.33
CA PRO A 183 -30.58 -20.94 20.98
C PRO A 183 -29.85 -22.20 21.44
N GLU A 184 -30.57 -23.23 21.91
CA GLU A 184 -29.97 -24.48 22.39
C GLU A 184 -29.17 -25.21 21.29
N ARG A 185 -29.62 -25.12 20.03
CA ARG A 185 -28.90 -25.71 18.89
C ARG A 185 -27.58 -24.98 18.63
N GLY A 186 -27.57 -23.65 18.80
CA GLY A 186 -26.37 -22.83 18.65
C GLY A 186 -25.34 -23.11 19.74
N GLU A 187 -25.79 -23.23 21.00
CA GLU A 187 -24.92 -23.59 22.13
C GLU A 187 -24.30 -24.98 21.95
N GLN A 188 -25.10 -25.96 21.48
CA GLN A 188 -24.61 -27.30 21.18
C GLN A 188 -23.54 -27.26 20.06
N LEU A 189 -23.81 -26.55 18.96
CA LEU A 189 -22.88 -26.44 17.83
C LEU A 189 -21.58 -25.73 18.24
N GLN A 190 -21.66 -24.68 19.08
CA GLN A 190 -20.49 -24.00 19.64
C GLN A 190 -19.62 -24.95 20.48
N GLN A 191 -20.24 -25.68 21.40
CA GLN A 191 -19.53 -26.65 22.26
C GLN A 191 -18.86 -27.75 21.43
N GLU A 192 -19.55 -28.27 20.43
CA GLU A 192 -19.01 -29.29 19.52
C GLU A 192 -17.81 -28.76 18.73
N PHE A 193 -17.92 -27.55 18.16
CA PHE A 193 -16.85 -26.92 17.39
C PHE A 193 -15.59 -26.69 18.22
N LEU A 194 -15.72 -26.05 19.39
CA LEU A 194 -14.59 -25.78 20.28
C LEU A 194 -13.99 -27.08 20.85
N GLY A 195 -14.84 -28.05 21.19
CA GLY A 195 -14.40 -29.36 21.65
C GLY A 195 -13.58 -30.11 20.59
N LYS A 196 -14.01 -30.07 19.33
CA LYS A 196 -13.27 -30.67 18.21
C LYS A 196 -11.94 -29.96 17.91
N LEU A 197 -11.87 -28.63 18.05
CA LEU A 197 -10.60 -27.89 17.95
C LEU A 197 -9.59 -28.36 18.99
N GLN A 198 -10.02 -28.49 20.25
CA GLN A 198 -9.17 -28.97 21.34
C GLN A 198 -8.73 -30.41 21.17
N GLN A 199 -9.63 -31.30 20.71
CA GLN A 199 -9.30 -32.69 20.42
C GLN A 199 -8.26 -32.78 19.30
N LEU A 200 -8.42 -32.00 18.23
CA LEU A 200 -7.47 -31.94 17.12
C LEU A 200 -6.09 -31.45 17.58
N GLN A 201 -6.04 -30.32 18.30
CA GLN A 201 -4.80 -29.78 18.83
C GLN A 201 -4.08 -30.79 19.73
N THR A 202 -4.80 -31.40 20.68
CA THR A 202 -4.25 -32.41 21.59
C THR A 202 -3.67 -33.61 20.83
N ALA A 203 -4.37 -34.07 19.78
CA ALA A 203 -3.89 -35.15 18.94
C ALA A 203 -2.59 -34.77 18.21
N ILE A 204 -2.46 -33.53 17.72
CA ILE A 204 -1.24 -33.05 17.08
C ILE A 204 -0.09 -32.94 18.10
N GLU A 205 -0.34 -32.36 19.28
CA GLU A 205 0.68 -32.16 20.32
C GLU A 205 1.27 -33.46 20.85
N ILE A 206 0.44 -34.51 21.02
CA ILE A 206 0.88 -35.82 21.51
C ILE A 206 1.72 -36.56 20.47
N ASN A 207 1.40 -36.41 19.19
CA ASN A 207 1.99 -37.24 18.13
C ASN A 207 3.15 -36.56 17.38
N ARG A 208 3.30 -35.23 17.48
CA ARG A 208 4.42 -34.50 16.86
C ARG A 208 5.74 -34.80 17.56
N ASP A 209 6.83 -34.75 16.80
CA ASP A 209 8.18 -34.84 17.34
C ASP A 209 8.54 -33.59 18.15
N SER A 210 8.40 -33.69 19.48
CA SER A 210 8.67 -32.59 20.40
C SER A 210 10.14 -32.14 20.46
N THR A 211 11.05 -32.90 19.83
CA THR A 211 12.47 -32.52 19.73
C THR A 211 12.75 -31.52 18.60
N LYS A 212 11.81 -31.35 17.66
CA LYS A 212 11.91 -30.39 16.55
C LYS A 212 11.18 -29.08 16.89
N PRO A 213 11.67 -27.94 16.36
CA PRO A 213 10.92 -26.68 16.44
C PRO A 213 9.60 -26.78 15.69
N LEU A 214 8.64 -25.92 16.03
CA LEU A 214 7.38 -25.83 15.31
C LEU A 214 7.64 -25.35 13.86
N PRO A 215 7.02 -25.97 12.85
CA PRO A 215 7.12 -25.49 11.47
C PRO A 215 6.52 -24.09 11.35
N THR A 216 7.19 -23.22 10.59
CA THR A 216 6.66 -21.90 10.26
C THR A 216 5.75 -21.96 9.03
N ILE A 217 4.52 -21.47 9.17
CA ILE A 217 3.55 -21.36 8.08
C ILE A 217 3.34 -19.90 7.68
N PHE A 218 3.24 -19.66 6.38
CA PHE A 218 2.73 -18.42 5.81
C PHE A 218 1.46 -18.70 4.99
N ILE A 219 0.33 -18.11 5.39
CA ILE A 219 -0.94 -18.20 4.65
C ILE A 219 -1.11 -16.91 3.83
N LEU A 220 -1.18 -17.07 2.51
CA LEU A 220 -1.46 -16.00 1.55
C LEU A 220 -2.95 -16.00 1.21
N GLU A 221 -3.67 -14.99 1.70
CA GLU A 221 -5.10 -14.78 1.42
C GLU A 221 -5.34 -14.02 0.10
N TRP A 222 -4.27 -13.49 -0.51
CA TRP A 222 -4.25 -12.92 -1.86
C TRP A 222 -2.82 -12.97 -2.38
N LEU A 223 -2.61 -12.99 -3.70
CA LEU A 223 -1.29 -13.10 -4.35
C LEU A 223 -0.90 -11.85 -5.16
N ASP A 224 -1.85 -11.03 -5.58
CA ASP A 224 -1.58 -9.85 -6.41
C ASP A 224 -2.50 -8.65 -6.10
N PRO A 225 -2.05 -7.72 -5.24
CA PRO A 225 -0.84 -7.78 -4.41
C PRO A 225 -0.95 -8.84 -3.29
N PRO A 226 0.15 -9.36 -2.71
CA PRO A 226 0.04 -10.43 -1.72
C PRO A 226 -0.55 -9.92 -0.40
N PHE A 227 -1.43 -10.70 0.22
CA PHE A 227 -2.01 -10.38 1.53
C PHE A 227 -1.57 -11.41 2.57
N ASP A 228 -1.14 -10.92 3.73
CA ASP A 228 -0.93 -11.74 4.90
C ASP A 228 -2.28 -12.03 5.57
N SER A 229 -2.53 -13.30 5.89
CA SER A 229 -3.81 -13.75 6.45
C SER A 229 -4.13 -13.09 7.80
N GLY A 230 -5.40 -12.81 8.06
CA GLY A 230 -5.86 -12.08 9.24
C GLY A 230 -6.91 -12.82 10.06
N HIS A 231 -7.58 -12.12 10.97
CA HIS A 231 -8.70 -12.60 11.79
C HIS A 231 -8.36 -13.91 12.53
N TRP A 232 -9.25 -14.91 12.42
CA TRP A 232 -9.15 -16.20 13.11
C TRP A 232 -8.01 -17.09 12.61
N THR A 233 -7.38 -16.77 11.47
CA THR A 233 -6.30 -17.61 10.89
C THR A 233 -5.08 -17.72 11.81
N TYR A 234 -4.82 -16.71 12.64
CA TYR A 234 -3.79 -16.79 13.68
C TYR A 234 -4.10 -17.91 14.69
N GLN A 235 -5.34 -18.01 15.14
CA GLN A 235 -5.75 -19.05 16.08
C GLN A 235 -5.85 -20.41 15.40
N MET A 236 -6.23 -20.47 14.12
CA MET A 236 -6.14 -21.70 13.34
C MET A 236 -4.72 -22.27 13.36
N MET A 237 -3.70 -21.43 13.12
CA MET A 237 -2.29 -21.83 13.20
C MET A 237 -1.89 -22.29 14.61
N LYS A 238 -2.41 -21.64 15.66
CA LYS A 238 -2.19 -22.06 17.04
C LYS A 238 -2.78 -23.45 17.33
N TYR A 239 -4.03 -23.71 16.97
CA TYR A 239 -4.67 -25.03 17.13
C TYR A 239 -4.02 -26.11 16.25
N ALA A 240 -3.41 -25.72 15.12
CA ALA A 240 -2.61 -26.60 14.27
C ALA A 240 -1.19 -26.87 14.83
N CYS A 241 -0.83 -26.26 15.97
CA CYS A 241 0.49 -26.35 16.61
C CYS A 241 1.65 -25.83 15.75
N VAL A 242 1.44 -24.80 14.94
CA VAL A 242 2.49 -24.22 14.07
C VAL A 242 2.87 -22.81 14.49
N GLU A 243 4.03 -22.33 14.02
CA GLU A 243 4.44 -20.94 14.19
C GLU A 243 4.07 -20.09 12.97
N THR A 244 3.80 -18.81 13.21
CA THR A 244 3.56 -17.85 12.14
C THR A 244 4.89 -17.32 11.62
N ALA A 245 5.07 -17.33 10.30
CA ALA A 245 6.33 -16.88 9.69
C ALA A 245 6.64 -15.37 9.88
N ARG A 246 5.65 -14.60 10.34
CA ARG A 246 5.77 -13.21 10.80
C ARG A 246 5.01 -13.05 12.12
N PRO A 247 5.33 -12.03 12.95
CA PRO A 247 4.52 -11.72 14.12
C PRO A 247 3.06 -11.47 13.72
N LYS A 248 2.14 -12.30 14.21
CA LYS A 248 0.70 -12.18 13.92
C LYS A 248 -0.10 -11.84 15.17
N THR A 249 -1.21 -11.16 14.91
CA THR A 249 -2.32 -10.94 15.85
C THR A 249 -3.63 -11.20 15.10
N THR A 250 -4.78 -11.08 15.75
CA THR A 250 -6.12 -11.28 15.16
C THR A 250 -6.62 -10.07 14.35
N HIS A 251 -5.70 -9.27 13.79
CA HIS A 251 -6.01 -8.09 12.98
C HIS A 251 -6.56 -8.47 11.59
N LYS A 252 -7.17 -7.53 10.87
CA LYS A 252 -7.64 -7.75 9.48
C LYS A 252 -6.49 -8.17 8.57
N ALA A 253 -6.79 -8.95 7.52
CA ALA A 253 -5.80 -9.28 6.50
C ALA A 253 -5.15 -8.01 5.94
N MET A 254 -3.83 -8.03 5.76
CA MET A 254 -3.07 -6.84 5.34
C MET A 254 -2.40 -7.07 4.00
N GLU A 255 -2.47 -6.05 3.14
CA GLU A 255 -1.63 -6.00 1.96
C GLU A 255 -0.17 -5.90 2.40
N ILE A 256 0.64 -6.80 1.87
CA ILE A 256 2.08 -6.87 2.12
C ILE A 256 2.81 -6.86 0.79
N ARG A 257 4.13 -6.80 0.84
CA ARG A 257 4.94 -7.00 -0.36
C ARG A 257 5.34 -8.46 -0.42
N TRP A 258 5.47 -9.02 -1.63
CA TRP A 258 6.09 -10.34 -1.84
C TRP A 258 7.44 -10.46 -1.17
N SER A 259 8.08 -9.31 -1.09
CA SER A 259 9.25 -9.02 -0.34
C SER A 259 9.15 -9.53 1.13
N ASP A 260 8.09 -9.16 1.84
CA ASP A 260 7.90 -9.56 3.24
C ASP A 260 7.72 -11.09 3.38
N VAL A 261 7.16 -11.76 2.35
CA VAL A 261 7.07 -13.23 2.25
C VAL A 261 8.46 -13.86 2.11
N TYR A 262 9.36 -13.26 1.32
CA TYR A 262 10.73 -13.78 1.17
C TYR A 262 11.59 -13.53 2.41
N GLN A 263 11.41 -12.41 3.11
CA GLN A 263 12.10 -12.15 4.37
C GLN A 263 11.67 -13.14 5.46
N ALA A 264 10.39 -13.52 5.47
CA ALA A 264 9.85 -14.52 6.39
C ALA A 264 10.37 -15.94 6.11
N ASP A 265 10.70 -16.26 4.84
CA ASP A 265 11.23 -17.56 4.36
C ASP A 265 10.61 -18.80 5.06
N PRO A 266 9.28 -18.97 4.98
CA PRO A 266 8.56 -19.98 5.76
C PRO A 266 8.93 -21.42 5.36
N ASP A 267 8.74 -22.35 6.30
CA ASP A 267 8.87 -23.78 6.03
C ASP A 267 7.74 -24.29 5.13
N VAL A 268 6.55 -23.68 5.23
CA VAL A 268 5.35 -24.00 4.44
C VAL A 268 4.66 -22.73 3.96
N VAL A 269 4.28 -22.69 2.68
CA VAL A 269 3.38 -21.65 2.13
C VAL A 269 2.03 -22.27 1.82
N VAL A 270 0.97 -21.61 2.26
CA VAL A 270 -0.41 -21.97 1.95
C VAL A 270 -1.04 -20.84 1.14
N VAL A 271 -1.42 -21.12 -0.10
CA VAL A 271 -2.25 -20.25 -0.94
C VAL A 271 -3.71 -20.60 -0.64
N GLY A 272 -4.36 -19.74 0.13
CA GLY A 272 -5.74 -19.93 0.59
C GLY A 272 -6.52 -18.64 0.40
N CYS A 273 -6.62 -18.17 -0.84
CA CYS A 273 -7.22 -16.88 -1.11
C CYS A 273 -8.74 -16.87 -0.85
N CYS A 274 -9.21 -15.81 -0.21
CA CYS A 274 -10.61 -15.60 0.12
C CYS A 274 -11.46 -15.47 -1.17
N GLY A 275 -12.66 -16.04 -1.18
CA GLY A 275 -13.57 -16.03 -2.34
C GLY A 275 -13.14 -16.93 -3.50
N PHE A 276 -12.05 -17.72 -3.36
CA PHE A 276 -11.59 -18.63 -4.40
C PHE A 276 -11.62 -20.09 -3.94
N ASP A 277 -12.10 -20.94 -4.86
CA ASP A 277 -12.06 -22.39 -4.71
C ASP A 277 -10.64 -22.95 -4.90
N LEU A 278 -10.52 -24.28 -4.79
CA LEU A 278 -9.24 -24.96 -4.95
C LEU A 278 -8.67 -24.80 -6.36
N GLU A 279 -9.49 -24.95 -7.40
CA GLU A 279 -9.01 -24.92 -8.78
C GLU A 279 -8.40 -23.56 -9.10
N ARG A 280 -9.09 -22.49 -8.69
CA ARG A 280 -8.61 -21.13 -8.84
C ARG A 280 -7.32 -20.88 -8.07
N ASN A 281 -7.23 -21.30 -6.81
CA ASN A 281 -6.01 -21.13 -6.01
C ASN A 281 -4.81 -21.91 -6.57
N VAL A 282 -5.01 -23.12 -7.11
CA VAL A 282 -3.95 -23.88 -7.80
C VAL A 282 -3.45 -23.12 -9.02
N ARG A 283 -4.37 -22.66 -9.88
CA ARG A 283 -4.05 -21.91 -11.11
C ARG A 283 -3.27 -20.64 -10.78
N ASP A 284 -3.74 -19.88 -9.80
CA ASP A 284 -3.12 -18.62 -9.40
C ASP A 284 -1.73 -18.87 -8.77
N ALA A 285 -1.58 -19.88 -7.92
CA ALA A 285 -0.29 -20.27 -7.35
C ALA A 285 0.72 -20.70 -8.43
N GLN A 286 0.29 -21.50 -9.42
CA GLN A 286 1.14 -21.91 -10.54
C GLN A 286 1.59 -20.72 -11.39
N SER A 287 0.67 -19.78 -11.66
CA SER A 287 0.97 -18.55 -12.40
C SER A 287 2.01 -17.66 -11.70
N LYS A 288 2.14 -17.82 -10.36
CA LYS A 288 3.10 -17.12 -9.51
C LYS A 288 4.29 -18.00 -9.07
N SER A 289 4.55 -19.10 -9.77
CA SER A 289 5.65 -20.03 -9.46
C SER A 289 7.02 -19.34 -9.32
N VAL A 290 7.32 -18.34 -10.17
CA VAL A 290 8.58 -17.55 -10.09
C VAL A 290 8.71 -16.81 -8.75
N GLN A 291 7.60 -16.34 -8.18
CA GLN A 291 7.60 -15.69 -6.89
C GLN A 291 7.97 -16.69 -5.80
N PHE A 292 7.52 -17.94 -5.88
CA PHE A 292 7.79 -18.95 -4.85
C PHE A 292 9.20 -19.57 -4.96
N GLN A 293 9.82 -19.61 -6.14
CA GLN A 293 10.98 -20.47 -6.47
C GLN A 293 12.18 -20.37 -5.51
N ASN A 294 12.40 -19.21 -4.89
CA ASN A 294 13.54 -18.96 -4.03
C ASN A 294 13.26 -19.21 -2.53
N LEU A 295 12.00 -19.43 -2.17
CA LEU A 295 11.58 -19.75 -0.80
C LEU A 295 12.07 -21.15 -0.40
N ARG A 296 12.39 -21.32 0.88
CA ARG A 296 12.63 -22.62 1.49
C ARG A 296 11.49 -23.59 1.20
N ALA A 297 10.26 -23.16 1.39
CA ALA A 297 9.07 -23.94 1.08
C ALA A 297 9.07 -24.45 -0.37
N ALA A 298 9.47 -23.66 -1.39
CA ALA A 298 9.53 -24.17 -2.76
C ALA A 298 10.66 -25.20 -2.96
N LYS A 299 11.84 -24.93 -2.39
CA LYS A 299 13.02 -25.83 -2.45
C LYS A 299 12.75 -27.19 -1.80
N THR A 300 11.92 -27.23 -0.77
CA THR A 300 11.50 -28.46 -0.07
C THR A 300 10.18 -29.03 -0.60
N GLY A 301 9.58 -28.39 -1.62
CA GLY A 301 8.32 -28.83 -2.24
C GLY A 301 7.10 -28.66 -1.35
N ARG A 302 7.07 -27.67 -0.46
CA ARG A 302 6.05 -27.41 0.57
C ARG A 302 5.22 -26.15 0.29
N ILE A 303 4.84 -25.96 -0.98
CA ILE A 303 3.85 -24.96 -1.41
C ILE A 303 2.52 -25.68 -1.61
N TYR A 304 1.48 -25.23 -0.92
CA TYR A 304 0.14 -25.83 -0.96
C TYR A 304 -0.89 -24.80 -1.40
N ALA A 305 -1.82 -25.20 -2.25
CA ALA A 305 -3.05 -24.46 -2.52
C ALA A 305 -4.21 -25.17 -1.82
N ALA A 306 -5.12 -24.41 -1.21
CA ALA A 306 -6.31 -24.91 -0.55
C ALA A 306 -7.57 -24.24 -1.13
N ASN A 307 -8.75 -24.83 -0.89
CA ASN A 307 -10.01 -24.10 -1.05
C ASN A 307 -10.06 -23.00 0.03
N GLY A 308 -9.65 -21.80 -0.38
CA GLY A 308 -9.42 -20.67 0.52
C GLY A 308 -10.73 -20.10 1.04
N ASP A 309 -11.75 -20.07 0.20
CA ASP A 309 -13.10 -19.65 0.58
C ASP A 309 -13.63 -20.52 1.73
N ARG A 310 -13.74 -21.84 1.54
CA ARG A 310 -14.41 -22.73 2.50
C ARG A 310 -13.62 -23.04 3.76
N TYR A 311 -12.30 -23.23 3.64
CA TYR A 311 -11.48 -23.79 4.72
C TYR A 311 -10.53 -22.79 5.37
N ILE A 312 -10.40 -21.57 4.84
CA ILE A 312 -9.53 -20.53 5.42
C ILE A 312 -10.33 -19.28 5.78
N ALA A 313 -11.17 -18.78 4.87
CA ALA A 313 -11.74 -17.44 4.94
C ALA A 313 -13.25 -17.37 5.26
N GLN A 314 -13.97 -18.50 5.27
CA GLN A 314 -15.39 -18.54 5.65
C GLN A 314 -15.55 -18.86 7.15
N PRO A 315 -16.07 -17.93 7.99
CA PRO A 315 -16.25 -18.14 9.43
C PRO A 315 -17.42 -19.08 9.73
N ALA A 316 -17.21 -20.37 9.54
CA ALA A 316 -18.20 -21.43 9.70
C ALA A 316 -17.55 -22.71 10.29
N PRO A 317 -18.33 -23.74 10.66
CA PRO A 317 -17.78 -24.98 11.21
C PRO A 317 -16.72 -25.66 10.35
N SER A 318 -16.69 -25.41 9.04
CA SER A 318 -15.67 -25.91 8.10
C SER A 318 -14.25 -25.46 8.42
N LEU A 319 -14.04 -24.40 9.24
CA LEU A 319 -12.70 -24.00 9.68
C LEU A 319 -11.98 -25.09 10.48
N LEU A 320 -12.70 -26.04 11.10
CA LEU A 320 -12.09 -27.23 11.70
C LEU A 320 -11.24 -28.02 10.70
N GLN A 321 -11.78 -28.22 9.49
CA GLN A 321 -11.05 -28.85 8.40
C GLN A 321 -9.83 -27.99 8.00
N GLY A 322 -9.97 -26.66 7.98
CA GLY A 322 -8.87 -25.73 7.76
C GLY A 322 -7.71 -25.92 8.72
N VAL A 323 -7.98 -26.02 10.03
CA VAL A 323 -6.96 -26.29 11.06
C VAL A 323 -6.27 -27.63 10.79
N ALA A 324 -7.05 -28.68 10.46
CA ALA A 324 -6.50 -29.98 10.13
C ALA A 324 -5.59 -29.93 8.88
N LEU A 325 -5.96 -29.16 7.86
CA LEU A 325 -5.13 -28.97 6.66
C LEU A 325 -3.80 -28.29 6.98
N LEU A 326 -3.80 -27.21 7.78
CA LEU A 326 -2.56 -26.53 8.19
C LEU A 326 -1.61 -27.49 8.91
N ALA A 327 -2.14 -28.33 9.82
CA ALA A 327 -1.37 -29.34 10.51
C ALA A 327 -0.82 -30.42 9.54
N GLN A 328 -1.64 -30.90 8.61
CA GLN A 328 -1.19 -31.87 7.59
C GLN A 328 -0.05 -31.32 6.74
N PHE A 329 -0.09 -30.04 6.35
CA PHE A 329 0.97 -29.41 5.56
C PHE A 329 2.27 -29.25 6.38
N ALA A 330 2.15 -28.81 7.64
CA ALA A 330 3.28 -28.65 8.55
C ALA A 330 3.98 -29.96 8.90
N TYR A 331 3.25 -31.06 9.00
CA TYR A 331 3.75 -32.33 9.50
C TYR A 331 3.72 -33.46 8.45
N GLU A 332 3.82 -33.14 7.15
CA GLU A 332 3.76 -34.12 6.06
C GLU A 332 4.77 -35.28 6.19
N GLY A 333 5.87 -35.07 6.91
CA GLY A 333 6.91 -36.08 7.18
C GLY A 333 6.72 -36.87 8.48
N GLU A 334 5.66 -36.62 9.25
CA GLU A 334 5.40 -37.23 10.56
C GLU A 334 4.13 -38.08 10.53
N SER A 335 4.26 -39.35 10.13
CA SER A 335 3.11 -40.25 9.90
C SER A 335 2.18 -40.40 11.11
N ALA A 336 2.72 -40.34 12.34
CA ALA A 336 1.93 -40.40 13.56
C ALA A 336 0.92 -39.24 13.67
N VAL A 337 1.33 -38.02 13.29
CA VAL A 337 0.45 -36.85 13.28
C VAL A 337 -0.64 -37.03 12.22
N LEU A 338 -0.27 -37.44 11.00
CA LEU A 338 -1.21 -37.63 9.90
C LEU A 338 -2.25 -38.73 10.21
N GLU A 339 -1.83 -39.84 10.80
CA GLU A 339 -2.73 -40.91 11.25
C GLU A 339 -3.68 -40.44 12.35
N ALA A 340 -3.20 -39.61 13.28
CA ALA A 340 -4.04 -39.06 14.35
C ALA A 340 -5.12 -38.12 13.80
N ILE A 341 -4.76 -37.24 12.86
CA ILE A 341 -5.71 -36.36 12.17
C ILE A 341 -6.75 -37.17 11.39
N ALA A 342 -6.33 -38.21 10.66
CA ALA A 342 -7.22 -39.08 9.89
C ALA A 342 -8.20 -39.85 10.79
N ARG A 343 -7.77 -40.32 11.97
CA ARG A 343 -8.65 -41.00 12.95
C ARG A 343 -9.75 -40.10 13.50
N LEU A 344 -9.54 -38.78 13.50
CA LEU A 344 -10.54 -37.78 13.88
C LEU A 344 -11.53 -37.47 12.75
N GLY A 345 -11.38 -38.07 11.56
CA GLY A 345 -12.29 -37.91 10.43
C GLY A 345 -12.04 -36.66 9.58
N TYR A 346 -10.82 -36.11 9.62
CA TYR A 346 -10.42 -35.01 8.75
C TYR A 346 -9.78 -35.55 7.48
N ASP A 347 -10.62 -35.72 6.44
CA ASP A 347 -10.26 -36.29 5.15
C ASP A 347 -9.30 -35.36 4.37
N THR A 348 -8.42 -35.91 3.52
CA THR A 348 -7.39 -35.15 2.78
C THR A 348 -7.95 -34.47 1.52
N ILE A 349 -9.04 -33.72 1.65
CA ILE A 349 -9.74 -33.07 0.54
C ILE A 349 -9.53 -31.56 0.55
N GLY A 350 -9.76 -30.92 -0.59
CA GLY A 350 -9.78 -29.46 -0.68
C GLY A 350 -8.42 -28.78 -0.73
N TRP A 351 -7.35 -29.51 -1.08
CA TRP A 351 -6.02 -28.95 -1.25
C TRP A 351 -5.19 -29.69 -2.32
N GLN A 352 -4.12 -29.05 -2.79
CA GLN A 352 -3.15 -29.64 -3.73
C GLN A 352 -1.75 -29.03 -3.52
N LYS A 353 -0.68 -29.84 -3.67
CA LYS A 353 0.72 -29.36 -3.69
C LYS A 353 1.06 -28.70 -5.04
N VAL A 354 1.76 -27.57 -5.00
CA VAL A 354 2.12 -26.76 -6.18
C VAL A 354 3.61 -26.94 -6.50
N ASN A 355 3.93 -27.45 -7.69
CA ASN A 355 5.31 -27.68 -8.12
C ASN A 355 5.94 -26.39 -8.69
N VAL A 356 7.14 -26.04 -8.21
CA VAL A 356 7.90 -24.85 -8.64
C VAL A 356 9.30 -25.28 -9.11
N THR A 357 9.70 -24.93 -10.33
CA THR A 357 10.99 -25.33 -10.96
C THR A 357 12.15 -24.43 -10.51
N VAL A 358 13.30 -25.00 -10.08
CA VAL A 358 14.52 -24.27 -9.61
C VAL A 358 15.71 -24.56 -10.55
N SER A 359 16.46 -23.55 -11.03
CA SER A 359 17.65 -23.72 -11.89
C SER A 359 18.94 -23.11 -11.27
N ASN A 360 20.08 -23.81 -11.35
CA ASN A 360 21.38 -23.48 -10.72
C ASN A 360 22.48 -23.16 -11.77
N GLU A 361 23.13 -21.98 -11.76
CA GLU A 361 24.55 -21.81 -12.15
C GLU A 361 25.14 -20.44 -11.71
N LYS A 362 26.42 -20.48 -11.28
CA LYS A 362 27.21 -19.45 -10.58
C LYS A 362 28.38 -18.98 -11.45
N SER A 363 28.44 -17.72 -11.82
CA SER A 363 29.69 -17.00 -11.97
C SER A 363 29.40 -15.58 -11.58
N ASP A 364 30.35 -14.98 -10.84
CA ASP A 364 30.69 -13.57 -10.96
C ASP A 364 30.29 -12.67 -9.71
N LEU A 365 30.94 -12.87 -8.52
CA LEU A 365 30.87 -11.97 -7.31
C LEU A 365 32.25 -11.63 -6.61
N LEU A 366 33.19 -10.83 -7.15
CA LEU A 366 34.62 -10.87 -6.71
C LEU A 366 35.62 -9.69 -6.90
N GLU A 367 35.44 -8.60 -7.66
CA GLU A 367 36.58 -7.65 -7.89
C GLU A 367 36.51 -6.28 -7.17
N TYR A 368 35.47 -6.04 -6.36
CA TYR A 368 35.15 -4.66 -5.97
C TYR A 368 35.55 -4.25 -4.54
N CYS A 369 35.67 -5.19 -3.60
CA CYS A 369 35.86 -4.90 -2.16
C CYS A 369 37.21 -4.28 -1.75
N LYS A 370 38.00 -3.68 -2.63
CA LYS A 370 39.44 -3.49 -2.38
C LYS A 370 39.92 -2.16 -1.79
N SER A 371 39.13 -1.11 -1.54
CA SER A 371 39.79 0.09 -0.99
C SER A 371 39.01 1.12 -0.16
N HIS A 372 39.08 0.90 1.17
CA HIS A 372 39.57 1.83 2.20
C HIS A 372 38.65 2.94 2.77
N SER A 373 38.79 3.09 4.09
CA SER A 373 38.05 3.85 5.10
C SER A 373 38.61 5.25 5.44
N CYS A 374 37.77 6.09 6.08
CA CYS A 374 37.96 7.14 7.13
C CYS A 374 38.94 8.33 6.87
N ASP A 375 38.81 9.59 7.35
CA ASP A 375 38.27 10.26 8.57
C ASP A 375 38.06 11.80 8.37
N GLY A 376 37.24 12.49 9.21
CA GLY A 376 37.47 13.94 9.55
C GLY A 376 36.31 14.95 9.83
N VAL A 377 35.44 14.72 10.82
CA VAL A 377 34.64 15.64 11.72
C VAL A 377 33.95 16.95 11.21
N ILE A 378 32.60 16.99 11.32
CA ILE A 378 31.66 17.90 12.06
C ILE A 378 30.25 17.28 11.90
N ASP A 379 29.53 16.92 12.98
CA ASP A 379 28.21 16.26 12.89
C ASP A 379 27.03 17.17 13.31
N ASP A 380 26.12 17.39 12.36
CA ASP A 380 24.67 17.45 12.57
C ASP A 380 23.97 17.17 11.22
N MET A 381 23.80 15.86 10.95
CA MET A 381 23.03 15.22 9.87
C MET A 381 22.96 13.70 10.22
N GLU A 382 22.21 13.38 11.28
CA GLU A 382 22.14 12.05 11.95
C GLU A 382 21.65 10.91 11.02
N ASP A 383 22.31 9.75 10.83
CA ASP A 383 23.50 9.19 11.47
C ASP A 383 24.21 8.15 10.56
N LEU A 384 25.54 8.22 10.56
CA LEU A 384 26.54 7.17 10.28
C LEU A 384 26.86 6.52 11.65
N ALA A 385 26.81 5.21 11.90
CA ALA A 385 27.67 4.18 11.31
C ALA A 385 27.21 2.75 11.70
N GLY A 386 27.55 1.77 10.87
CA GLY A 386 27.55 0.33 11.18
C GLY A 386 27.88 -0.58 9.97
N ASP A 387 29.08 -1.16 9.96
CA ASP A 387 29.62 -2.37 9.27
C ASP A 387 29.81 -2.52 7.73
N GLY A 388 29.67 -1.47 6.92
CA GLY A 388 30.52 -1.33 5.71
C GLY A 388 30.30 -2.27 4.51
N THR A 389 29.06 -2.49 4.05
CA THR A 389 28.79 -2.93 2.66
C THR A 389 27.54 -2.26 2.05
N GLY A 390 27.74 -1.21 1.24
CA GLY A 390 26.64 -0.43 0.63
C GLY A 390 26.02 -1.07 -0.63
N PHE A 391 24.79 -0.65 -1.00
CA PHE A 391 24.09 -1.17 -2.20
C PHE A 391 24.76 -0.85 -3.53
N ALA A 392 25.45 0.29 -3.62
CA ALA A 392 26.26 0.64 -4.79
C ALA A 392 27.44 -0.32 -4.93
N GLU A 393 27.96 -0.80 -3.79
CA GLU A 393 29.04 -1.78 -3.75
C GLU A 393 28.56 -3.11 -4.40
N LEU A 394 27.49 -3.68 -3.87
CA LEU A 394 26.96 -4.96 -4.37
C LEU A 394 26.45 -4.89 -5.82
N HIS A 395 25.91 -3.74 -6.20
CA HIS A 395 25.51 -3.46 -7.58
C HIS A 395 26.68 -3.52 -8.55
N LYS A 396 27.77 -2.81 -8.27
CA LYS A 396 28.91 -2.77 -9.18
C LYS A 396 29.72 -4.07 -9.13
N ILE A 397 29.70 -4.85 -8.04
CA ILE A 397 30.13 -6.27 -8.07
C ILE A 397 29.33 -7.04 -9.11
N ALA A 398 27.99 -7.07 -9.01
CA ALA A 398 27.17 -7.85 -9.95
C ALA A 398 27.23 -7.34 -11.39
N CYS A 399 27.32 -6.03 -11.62
CA CYS A 399 27.52 -5.45 -12.96
C CYS A 399 28.87 -5.84 -13.58
N MET A 400 29.99 -5.78 -12.82
CA MET A 400 31.32 -6.19 -13.32
C MET A 400 31.36 -7.66 -13.77
N LYS A 401 30.28 -8.36 -13.45
CA LYS A 401 30.18 -9.78 -13.40
C LYS A 401 29.07 -10.30 -14.31
N GLY A 402 28.47 -9.40 -15.10
CA GLY A 402 27.39 -9.74 -16.02
C GLY A 402 26.13 -10.26 -15.32
N GLU A 403 26.09 -10.29 -13.98
CA GLU A 403 24.94 -10.71 -13.22
C GLU A 403 23.86 -9.65 -13.37
N LEU A 404 22.69 -10.08 -13.84
CA LEU A 404 21.55 -9.19 -14.09
C LEU A 404 20.89 -8.73 -12.78
N THR A 405 21.31 -9.28 -11.63
CA THR A 405 20.81 -8.94 -10.29
C THR A 405 21.87 -9.19 -9.23
N TYR A 406 21.82 -8.48 -8.10
CA TYR A 406 22.55 -8.85 -6.86
C TYR A 406 21.60 -8.93 -5.67
N THR A 407 21.99 -9.61 -4.61
CA THR A 407 21.20 -9.71 -3.38
C THR A 407 21.45 -8.50 -2.47
N ASP A 408 20.40 -7.74 -2.18
CA ASP A 408 20.40 -6.68 -1.16
C ASP A 408 20.58 -7.34 0.23
N PRO A 409 21.62 -7.02 1.04
CA PRO A 409 21.97 -7.79 2.24
C PRO A 409 21.04 -7.49 3.41
N ALA A 410 20.38 -6.33 3.39
CA ALA A 410 19.46 -5.90 4.43
C ALA A 410 18.05 -6.47 4.22
N THR A 411 17.64 -6.66 2.96
CA THR A 411 16.29 -7.14 2.59
C THR A 411 16.24 -8.53 1.97
N GLY A 412 17.38 -9.07 1.52
CA GLY A 412 17.49 -10.36 0.85
C GLY A 412 16.99 -10.40 -0.60
N TYR A 413 16.50 -9.29 -1.18
CA TYR A 413 15.96 -9.29 -2.55
C TYR A 413 17.01 -9.17 -3.63
N TYR A 414 16.71 -9.78 -4.78
CA TYR A 414 17.42 -9.54 -6.02
C TYR A 414 17.10 -8.14 -6.57
N VAL A 415 18.13 -7.30 -6.59
CA VAL A 415 18.11 -5.98 -7.18
C VAL A 415 18.68 -6.05 -8.59
N PHE A 416 17.84 -5.78 -9.59
CA PHE A 416 18.29 -5.72 -10.99
C PHE A 416 19.41 -4.70 -11.20
N THR A 417 20.46 -5.15 -11.86
CA THR A 417 21.62 -4.34 -12.22
C THR A 417 21.33 -3.48 -13.45
N GLU A 418 22.20 -2.50 -13.71
CA GLU A 418 22.03 -1.61 -14.86
C GLU A 418 22.20 -2.38 -16.16
N LEU A 419 22.98 -3.46 -16.16
CA LEU A 419 23.13 -4.38 -17.29
C LEU A 419 21.82 -5.06 -17.66
N ALA A 420 21.07 -5.56 -16.66
CA ALA A 420 19.75 -6.14 -16.88
C ALA A 420 18.79 -5.18 -17.53
N HIS A 421 18.93 -3.90 -17.21
CA HIS A 421 18.15 -2.84 -17.81
C HIS A 421 18.69 -2.43 -19.19
N LYS A 422 20.00 -2.28 -19.38
CA LYS A 422 20.63 -1.99 -20.68
C LYS A 422 20.30 -3.07 -21.70
N GLN A 423 20.35 -4.35 -21.31
CA GLN A 423 19.96 -5.47 -22.15
C GLN A 423 18.48 -5.47 -22.53
N ARG A 424 17.61 -4.99 -21.62
CA ARG A 424 16.19 -4.79 -21.90
C ARG A 424 15.93 -3.69 -22.94
N GLY A 425 16.89 -2.79 -23.17
CA GLY A 425 16.80 -1.72 -24.16
C GLY A 425 15.85 -0.56 -23.84
N LYS A 426 15.08 -0.64 -22.74
CA LYS A 426 14.14 0.41 -22.32
C LYS A 426 13.82 0.38 -20.82
N CYS A 427 13.38 1.51 -20.27
CA CYS A 427 12.85 1.56 -18.90
C CYS A 427 11.56 0.73 -18.81
N CYS A 428 11.43 -0.12 -17.77
CA CYS A 428 10.22 -0.92 -17.58
C CYS A 428 9.10 -0.20 -16.79
N GLY A 429 9.38 1.00 -16.27
CA GLY A 429 8.39 1.78 -15.53
C GLY A 429 8.20 1.38 -14.06
N SER A 430 9.07 0.52 -13.50
CA SER A 430 8.92 -0.04 -12.16
C SER A 430 9.75 0.64 -11.06
N GLY A 431 10.42 1.76 -11.32
CA GLY A 431 11.24 2.44 -10.30
C GLY A 431 12.54 1.71 -9.93
N CYS A 432 13.05 0.84 -10.82
CA CYS A 432 14.16 -0.07 -10.51
C CYS A 432 15.37 0.66 -9.92
N ARG A 433 16.01 0.07 -8.90
CA ARG A 433 17.10 0.71 -8.18
C ARG A 433 18.19 1.22 -9.14
N HIS A 434 18.61 0.45 -10.13
CA HIS A 434 19.71 0.85 -11.03
C HIS A 434 19.28 1.12 -12.47
N CYS A 435 18.13 1.75 -12.67
CA CYS A 435 17.63 2.04 -14.01
C CYS A 435 18.56 3.02 -14.76
N PRO A 436 19.16 2.64 -15.90
CA PRO A 436 20.08 3.47 -16.68
C PRO A 436 19.36 4.47 -17.60
N TYR A 437 18.03 4.36 -17.71
CA TYR A 437 17.20 5.18 -18.59
C TYR A 437 16.51 6.32 -17.83
N SER A 438 17.11 6.77 -16.73
CA SER A 438 16.56 7.85 -15.88
C SER A 438 15.07 7.65 -15.53
N HIS A 439 14.69 6.37 -15.36
CA HIS A 439 13.33 5.97 -15.02
C HIS A 439 12.26 6.55 -15.97
N GLU A 440 12.60 6.79 -17.25
CA GLU A 440 11.75 7.50 -18.23
C GLU A 440 10.29 6.99 -18.30
N ASN A 441 10.05 5.69 -18.11
CA ASN A 441 8.72 5.07 -18.20
C ASN A 441 8.00 4.90 -16.84
N VAL A 442 8.59 5.40 -15.75
CA VAL A 442 7.98 5.32 -14.41
C VAL A 442 6.95 6.43 -14.27
N LYS A 443 5.67 6.07 -14.12
CA LYS A 443 4.54 7.02 -14.05
C LYS A 443 4.49 7.83 -12.76
N ASP A 444 4.98 7.25 -11.67
CA ASP A 444 5.06 7.87 -10.34
C ASP A 444 6.50 7.78 -9.84
N LYS A 445 7.35 8.62 -10.45
CA LYS A 445 8.79 8.57 -10.21
C LYS A 445 9.08 8.85 -8.76
N ALA A 446 8.39 9.83 -8.20
CA ALA A 446 8.48 10.17 -6.82
C ALA A 446 7.60 9.32 -5.90
N SER A 447 7.42 8.04 -6.15
CA SER A 447 7.19 7.06 -5.07
C SER A 447 8.07 5.83 -5.24
N LYS A 448 8.51 5.57 -6.48
CA LYS A 448 9.13 4.31 -6.88
C LYS A 448 10.63 4.40 -7.09
N ILE A 449 11.18 5.57 -7.41
CA ILE A 449 12.62 5.68 -7.66
C ILE A 449 13.40 5.60 -6.35
N GLN A 450 14.52 4.90 -6.44
CA GLN A 450 15.36 4.57 -5.31
C GLN A 450 16.81 5.05 -5.48
N GLN A 451 17.10 5.60 -6.65
CA GLN A 451 18.33 6.29 -7.03
C GLN A 451 17.97 7.64 -7.66
N PRO A 452 18.94 8.55 -7.77
CA PRO A 452 18.73 9.82 -8.46
C PRO A 452 18.15 9.62 -9.86
N SER A 453 17.12 10.39 -10.20
CA SER A 453 16.54 10.34 -11.54
C SER A 453 15.78 11.62 -11.90
N ILE A 454 15.51 11.79 -13.19
CA ILE A 454 14.67 12.87 -13.70
C ILE A 454 13.23 12.61 -13.27
N LEU A 455 12.75 13.32 -12.24
CA LEU A 455 11.37 13.28 -11.77
C LEU A 455 10.41 14.01 -12.72
N TYR A 456 10.88 15.08 -13.35
CA TYR A 456 10.15 15.81 -14.37
C TYR A 456 11.12 16.30 -15.44
N ARG A 457 10.80 16.10 -16.72
CA ARG A 457 11.57 16.64 -17.85
C ARG A 457 10.75 17.76 -18.48
N SER A 458 11.39 18.90 -18.70
CA SER A 458 10.73 20.03 -19.36
C SER A 458 10.21 19.61 -20.74
N GLN A 459 9.00 20.08 -21.07
CA GLN A 459 8.27 19.68 -22.28
C GLN A 459 8.39 20.72 -23.40
N ARG A 460 8.55 22.01 -23.08
CA ARG A 460 8.74 23.06 -24.10
C ARG A 460 10.15 22.99 -24.67
N LYS A 461 10.23 22.99 -26.00
CA LYS A 461 11.49 23.01 -26.78
C LYS A 461 11.54 24.25 -27.65
N GLY A 462 12.72 24.85 -27.79
CA GLY A 462 12.97 25.95 -28.73
C GLY A 462 13.68 27.14 -28.09
N PRO A 463 14.25 28.05 -28.90
CA PRO A 463 15.11 29.14 -28.45
C PRO A 463 14.40 30.21 -27.61
N SER A 464 13.06 30.22 -27.59
CA SER A 464 12.25 31.13 -26.76
C SER A 464 11.91 30.56 -25.38
N HIS A 465 12.25 29.29 -25.10
CA HIS A 465 12.00 28.67 -23.80
C HIS A 465 13.17 28.92 -22.86
N ILE A 466 12.95 29.79 -21.87
CA ILE A 466 13.92 30.04 -20.80
C ILE A 466 14.26 28.74 -20.08
N PHE A 467 15.53 28.60 -19.68
CA PHE A 467 16.05 27.44 -18.96
C PHE A 467 16.06 26.10 -19.71
N SER A 468 15.82 26.09 -21.02
CA SER A 468 15.89 24.84 -21.78
C SER A 468 17.29 24.22 -21.76
N ILE A 469 17.39 22.99 -21.26
CA ILE A 469 18.63 22.22 -21.25
C ILE A 469 18.97 21.60 -22.61
N ASP A 470 18.02 21.60 -23.55
CA ASP A 470 18.23 21.04 -24.89
C ASP A 470 18.87 22.07 -25.85
N THR A 471 18.80 23.37 -25.55
CA THR A 471 19.26 24.46 -26.44
C THR A 471 20.45 25.25 -25.90
N HIS A 472 20.77 25.15 -24.61
CA HIS A 472 21.85 25.91 -23.98
C HIS A 472 23.01 24.98 -23.58
N PRO A 473 24.26 25.30 -23.98
CA PRO A 473 25.43 24.49 -23.63
C PRO A 473 25.81 24.61 -22.15
N ASN A 474 25.61 25.80 -21.56
CA ASN A 474 25.92 26.06 -20.16
C ASN A 474 24.68 25.79 -19.30
N VAL A 475 24.80 24.91 -18.30
CA VAL A 475 23.69 24.53 -17.43
C VAL A 475 24.01 24.82 -15.97
N LYS A 476 23.07 25.44 -15.27
CA LYS A 476 23.11 25.64 -13.82
C LYS A 476 22.22 24.61 -13.12
N VAL A 477 22.64 24.14 -11.94
CA VAL A 477 21.87 23.21 -11.11
C VAL A 477 21.49 23.89 -9.81
N LEU A 478 20.19 24.12 -9.60
CA LEU A 478 19.65 24.71 -8.37
C LEU A 478 19.25 23.63 -7.37
N PHE A 479 19.83 23.68 -6.17
CA PHE A 479 19.36 22.87 -5.04
C PHE A 479 18.01 23.41 -4.57
N PHE A 480 16.95 22.66 -4.86
CA PHE A 480 15.59 23.14 -4.78
C PHE A 480 14.86 22.45 -3.63
N SER A 481 14.40 23.23 -2.64
CA SER A 481 13.69 22.74 -1.46
C SER A 481 12.16 22.81 -1.59
N GLY A 482 11.67 23.54 -2.58
CA GLY A 482 10.24 23.84 -2.78
C GLY A 482 9.72 25.01 -1.94
N GLY A 483 10.54 25.56 -1.06
CA GLY A 483 10.18 26.72 -0.26
C GLY A 483 10.43 28.05 -0.95
N LYS A 484 9.99 29.13 -0.28
CA LYS A 484 10.04 30.51 -0.76
C LYS A 484 11.43 30.93 -1.25
N ASP A 485 12.49 30.55 -0.54
CA ASP A 485 13.87 30.99 -0.84
C ASP A 485 14.38 30.34 -2.14
N SER A 486 14.16 29.03 -2.30
CA SER A 486 14.50 28.33 -3.53
C SER A 486 13.67 28.80 -4.73
N PHE A 487 12.40 29.18 -4.51
CA PHE A 487 11.54 29.78 -5.54
C PHE A 487 12.02 31.18 -5.96
N LEU A 488 12.33 32.06 -5.00
CA LEU A 488 12.88 33.39 -5.26
C LEU A 488 14.24 33.31 -5.96
N THR A 489 15.00 32.24 -5.71
CA THR A 489 16.26 31.98 -6.43
C THR A 489 15.99 31.73 -7.92
N ILE A 490 14.93 30.99 -8.28
CA ILE A 490 14.52 30.82 -9.69
C ILE A 490 14.20 32.18 -10.31
N ARG A 491 13.46 33.05 -9.61
CA ARG A 491 13.12 34.40 -10.11
C ARG A 491 14.36 35.29 -10.29
N SER A 492 15.33 35.19 -9.39
CA SER A 492 16.63 35.85 -9.53
C SER A 492 17.37 35.38 -10.78
N LEU A 493 17.38 34.07 -11.04
CA LEU A 493 17.95 33.47 -12.25
C LEU A 493 17.20 33.87 -13.53
N VAL A 494 15.88 34.08 -13.48
CA VAL A 494 15.11 34.58 -14.64
C VAL A 494 15.55 36.00 -15.01
N ARG A 495 15.81 36.85 -14.01
CA ARG A 495 16.34 38.21 -14.24
C ARG A 495 17.74 38.15 -14.82
N SER A 496 18.64 37.37 -14.21
CA SER A 496 20.01 37.24 -14.71
C SER A 496 20.05 36.63 -16.11
N TYR A 497 19.12 35.73 -16.47
CA TYR A 497 19.02 35.20 -17.83
C TYR A 497 18.74 36.27 -18.89
N LYS A 498 18.09 37.39 -18.53
CA LYS A 498 17.87 38.53 -19.43
C LYS A 498 19.13 39.40 -19.60
N ASP A 499 20.03 39.40 -18.62
CA ASP A 499 21.21 40.27 -18.56
C ASP A 499 22.53 39.54 -18.93
N ASP A 500 22.61 38.24 -18.68
CA ASP A 500 23.78 37.37 -18.92
C ASP A 500 23.62 36.50 -20.19
N GLU A 501 24.60 35.65 -20.48
CA GLU A 501 24.45 34.61 -21.50
C GLU A 501 23.34 33.59 -21.13
N PRO A 502 22.43 33.26 -22.07
CA PRO A 502 21.39 32.26 -21.84
C PRO A 502 21.94 30.90 -21.38
N PHE A 503 21.34 30.34 -20.32
CA PHE A 503 21.73 29.07 -19.71
C PHE A 503 20.54 28.13 -19.48
N GLY A 504 20.79 26.82 -19.45
CA GLY A 504 19.82 25.82 -19.02
C GLY A 504 19.73 25.76 -17.48
N LEU A 505 18.56 25.45 -16.93
CA LEU A 505 18.40 25.26 -15.48
C LEU A 505 17.84 23.87 -15.17
N VAL A 506 18.43 23.21 -14.18
CA VAL A 506 17.91 21.97 -13.60
C VAL A 506 17.71 22.14 -12.11
N LEU A 507 16.54 21.72 -11.61
CA LEU A 507 16.26 21.63 -10.18
C LEU A 507 16.78 20.29 -9.65
N LEU A 508 17.45 20.29 -8.51
CA LEU A 508 17.90 19.08 -7.81
C LEU A 508 17.37 19.11 -6.38
N THR A 509 16.53 18.13 -6.02
CA THR A 509 15.95 18.03 -4.67
C THR A 509 16.34 16.72 -4.01
N THR A 510 16.67 16.75 -2.72
CA THR A 510 16.85 15.56 -1.90
C THR A 510 15.62 15.30 -1.05
N PHE A 511 15.19 14.04 -0.89
CA PHE A 511 14.00 13.69 -0.09
C PHE A 511 14.17 12.30 0.56
N ASP A 512 13.49 12.05 1.68
CA ASP A 512 13.52 10.73 2.33
C ASP A 512 12.77 9.69 1.48
N ALA A 513 13.44 8.60 1.14
CA ALA A 513 12.90 7.59 0.24
C ALA A 513 11.68 6.83 0.79
N SER A 514 11.50 6.83 2.13
CA SER A 514 10.44 6.11 2.83
C SER A 514 9.24 7.02 3.08
N THR A 515 9.47 8.21 3.64
CA THR A 515 8.40 9.14 4.00
C THR A 515 7.98 10.04 2.84
N ARG A 516 8.78 10.10 1.76
CA ARG A 516 8.56 10.98 0.60
C ARG A 516 8.62 12.48 0.94
N VAL A 517 9.20 12.83 2.08
CA VAL A 517 9.27 14.21 2.59
C VAL A 517 10.68 14.77 2.41
N ILE A 518 10.78 16.04 2.02
CA ILE A 518 12.03 16.81 1.99
C ILE A 518 12.40 17.07 3.44
N ALA A 519 13.55 16.52 3.88
CA ALA A 519 14.00 16.61 5.26
C ALA A 519 14.05 18.07 5.74
N HIS A 520 13.59 18.29 6.97
CA HIS A 520 13.43 19.60 7.62
C HIS A 520 12.37 20.53 7.02
N GLN A 521 11.98 20.40 5.74
CA GLN A 521 10.99 21.29 5.12
C GLN A 521 9.53 20.87 5.37
N GLU A 522 9.29 19.60 5.74
CA GLU A 522 7.94 19.01 5.87
C GLU A 522 7.10 19.10 4.57
N VAL A 523 7.76 19.20 3.42
CA VAL A 523 7.13 19.24 2.09
C VAL A 523 7.19 17.86 1.44
N ASN A 524 6.10 17.42 0.82
CA ASN A 524 6.07 16.18 0.05
C ASN A 524 6.70 16.38 -1.34
N ILE A 525 7.48 15.41 -1.79
CA ILE A 525 8.09 15.39 -3.13
C ILE A 525 7.10 15.55 -4.29
N ASP A 526 5.85 15.15 -4.13
CA ASP A 526 4.80 15.34 -5.14
C ASP A 526 4.50 16.83 -5.37
N ASP A 527 4.57 17.65 -4.32
CA ASP A 527 4.44 19.11 -4.44
C ASP A 527 5.64 19.70 -5.21
N ILE A 528 6.84 19.15 -5.03
CA ILE A 528 8.03 19.58 -5.79
C ILE A 528 7.91 19.21 -7.27
N ILE A 529 7.40 18.02 -7.60
CA ILE A 529 7.09 17.65 -8.99
C ILE A 529 6.05 18.60 -9.56
N LYS A 530 5.01 18.91 -8.78
CA LYS A 530 3.95 19.81 -9.21
C LYS A 530 4.51 21.21 -9.50
N GLN A 531 5.44 21.70 -8.68
CA GLN A 531 6.17 22.95 -8.92
C GLN A 531 7.00 22.88 -10.21
N ALA A 532 7.86 21.87 -10.35
CA ALA A 532 8.71 21.70 -11.52
C ALA A 532 7.90 21.56 -12.82
N SER A 533 6.79 20.82 -12.75
CA SER A 533 5.86 20.62 -13.87
C SER A 533 5.17 21.91 -14.27
N HIS A 534 4.70 22.67 -13.30
CA HIS A 534 4.05 23.94 -13.54
C HIS A 534 5.01 25.01 -14.09
N LEU A 535 6.22 25.09 -13.53
CA LEU A 535 7.27 26.01 -13.98
C LEU A 535 7.94 25.56 -15.29
N ASP A 536 7.71 24.31 -15.69
CA ASP A 536 8.32 23.65 -16.84
C ASP A 536 9.85 23.70 -16.81
N ILE A 537 10.42 23.30 -15.66
CA ILE A 537 11.87 23.22 -15.43
C ILE A 537 12.20 21.77 -15.05
N THR A 538 13.21 21.18 -15.71
CA THR A 538 13.63 19.81 -15.43
C THR A 538 14.01 19.62 -13.96
N LEU A 539 13.52 18.56 -13.33
CA LEU A 539 13.74 18.21 -11.92
C LEU A 539 14.42 16.86 -11.79
N ILE A 540 15.53 16.82 -11.06
CA ILE A 540 16.18 15.62 -10.55
C ILE A 540 15.77 15.42 -9.09
N GLY A 541 15.25 14.24 -8.78
CA GLY A 541 15.02 13.82 -7.41
C GLY A 541 16.12 12.88 -6.94
N VAL A 542 16.69 13.17 -5.77
CA VAL A 542 17.75 12.43 -5.11
C VAL A 542 17.20 11.81 -3.82
N PRO A 543 16.73 10.54 -3.85
CA PRO A 543 16.25 9.87 -2.65
C PRO A 543 17.41 9.61 -1.67
N LEU A 544 17.23 10.02 -0.42
CA LEU A 544 18.09 9.75 0.73
C LEU A 544 17.54 8.55 1.52
N ARG A 545 18.43 7.76 2.12
CA ARG A 545 18.07 6.54 2.86
C ARG A 545 18.87 6.46 4.16
N ARG A 546 18.16 6.37 5.28
CA ARG A 546 18.76 6.12 6.59
C ARG A 546 19.37 4.71 6.62
N GLY A 547 20.55 4.56 7.23
CA GLY A 547 21.22 3.27 7.41
C GLY A 547 21.77 2.61 6.13
N SER A 548 21.94 3.36 5.03
CA SER A 548 22.39 2.80 3.74
C SER A 548 23.92 2.74 3.54
N GLY A 549 24.69 3.37 4.44
CA GLY A 549 26.15 3.51 4.34
C GLY A 549 26.64 4.51 3.28
N GLU A 550 25.76 5.07 2.44
CA GLU A 550 26.08 6.14 1.48
C GLU A 550 25.93 7.52 2.14
N THR A 551 26.92 8.40 1.93
CA THR A 551 26.87 9.77 2.46
C THR A 551 25.90 10.64 1.65
N TYR A 552 25.47 11.76 2.23
CA TYR A 552 24.70 12.79 1.51
C TYR A 552 25.42 13.22 0.22
N MET A 553 26.74 13.40 0.28
CA MET A 553 27.57 13.82 -0.85
C MET A 553 27.61 12.77 -1.97
N ASP A 554 27.70 11.48 -1.65
CA ASP A 554 27.67 10.41 -2.64
C ASP A 554 26.37 10.43 -3.45
N ARG A 555 25.25 10.69 -2.77
CA ARG A 555 23.92 10.76 -3.40
C ARG A 555 23.75 12.01 -4.26
N VAL A 556 24.26 13.15 -3.80
CA VAL A 556 24.26 14.41 -4.57
C VAL A 556 25.13 14.28 -5.83
N GLN A 557 26.32 13.68 -5.71
CA GLN A 557 27.20 13.45 -6.85
C GLN A 557 26.53 12.59 -7.92
N LYS A 558 25.88 11.49 -7.54
CA LYS A 558 25.07 10.67 -8.46
C LYS A 558 23.91 11.45 -9.08
N GLY A 559 23.31 12.38 -8.35
CA GLY A 559 22.33 13.32 -8.88
C GLY A 559 22.91 14.20 -10.00
N LEU A 560 24.09 14.76 -9.79
CA LEU A 560 24.79 15.57 -10.79
C LEU A 560 25.23 14.76 -12.01
N GLU A 561 25.63 13.50 -11.83
CA GLU A 561 25.90 12.58 -12.94
C GLU A 561 24.66 12.36 -13.82
N VAL A 562 23.48 12.20 -13.20
CA VAL A 562 22.20 12.12 -13.93
C VAL A 562 21.89 13.42 -14.66
N VAL A 563 22.18 14.58 -14.05
CA VAL A 563 22.06 15.87 -14.74
C VAL A 563 22.94 15.87 -15.99
N GLN A 564 24.25 15.63 -15.84
CA GLN A 564 25.21 15.70 -16.94
C GLN A 564 24.87 14.70 -18.06
N ALA A 565 24.41 13.50 -17.72
CA ALA A 565 23.98 12.49 -18.68
C ALA A 565 22.69 12.87 -19.44
N SER A 566 21.89 13.78 -18.90
CA SER A 566 20.65 14.25 -19.53
C SER A 566 20.87 15.38 -20.54
N LEU A 567 22.05 15.99 -20.55
CA LEU A 567 22.39 17.14 -21.39
C LEU A 567 22.85 16.71 -22.81
N PRO A 568 22.64 17.56 -23.83
CA PRO A 568 23.22 17.36 -25.17
C PRO A 568 24.75 17.25 -25.17
N SER A 569 25.32 16.61 -26.19
CA SER A 569 26.78 16.53 -26.35
C SER A 569 27.39 17.93 -26.49
N GLY A 570 28.39 18.22 -25.66
CA GLY A 570 29.06 19.53 -25.61
C GLY A 570 28.45 20.51 -24.59
N SER A 571 27.37 20.13 -23.92
CA SER A 571 26.82 20.88 -22.78
C SER A 571 27.47 20.45 -21.46
N GLU A 572 27.62 21.37 -20.51
CA GLU A 572 28.23 21.12 -19.20
C GLU A 572 27.51 21.83 -18.05
N ILE A 573 27.68 21.29 -16.84
CA ILE A 573 27.26 21.94 -15.61
C ILE A 573 28.29 23.01 -15.25
N THR A 574 27.91 24.29 -15.35
CA THR A 574 28.80 25.42 -15.08
C THR A 574 28.75 25.91 -13.64
N ALA A 575 27.62 25.71 -12.95
CA ALA A 575 27.46 26.15 -11.57
C ALA A 575 26.42 25.33 -10.76
N LEU A 576 26.67 25.21 -9.46
CA LEU A 576 25.71 24.78 -8.46
C LEU A 576 25.16 26.01 -7.73
N VAL A 577 23.84 26.13 -7.68
CA VAL A 577 23.14 27.31 -7.20
C VAL A 577 22.39 26.97 -5.93
N PHE A 578 22.46 27.86 -4.94
CA PHE A 578 21.79 27.72 -3.64
C PHE A 578 20.96 28.96 -3.31
N GLY A 579 19.83 28.74 -2.64
CA GLY A 579 18.94 29.81 -2.17
C GLY A 579 19.27 30.33 -0.77
N ASP A 580 20.50 30.16 -0.29
CA ASP A 580 20.91 30.66 1.02
C ASP A 580 20.89 32.20 1.03
N LEU A 581 20.41 32.80 2.13
CA LEU A 581 20.20 34.25 2.22
C LEU A 581 21.39 34.94 2.91
N HIS A 582 21.51 34.90 4.23
CA HIS A 582 22.48 35.65 5.04
C HIS A 582 23.33 34.79 6.02
N LEU A 583 23.01 33.51 6.29
CA LEU A 583 23.77 32.65 7.24
C LEU A 583 25.19 32.28 6.78
N ALA A 584 26.19 33.04 7.24
CA ALA A 584 27.59 32.93 6.77
C ALA A 584 28.19 31.54 6.97
N HIS A 585 27.94 30.91 8.11
CA HIS A 585 28.49 29.59 8.44
C HIS A 585 27.96 28.48 7.53
N ILE A 586 26.70 28.55 7.08
CA ILE A 586 26.12 27.59 6.13
C ILE A 586 26.79 27.73 4.76
N LYS A 587 26.95 28.97 4.29
CA LYS A 587 27.66 29.25 3.04
C LYS A 587 29.11 28.77 3.10
N GLU A 588 29.84 29.08 4.17
CA GLU A 588 31.22 28.65 4.35
C GLU A 588 31.36 27.13 4.38
N TRP A 589 30.43 26.43 5.05
CA TRP A 589 30.37 24.98 5.04
C TRP A 589 30.14 24.43 3.63
N ARG A 590 29.18 24.98 2.87
CA ARG A 590 28.93 24.58 1.47
C ARG A 590 30.16 24.82 0.60
N ASP A 591 30.79 25.98 0.72
CA ASP A 591 32.02 26.29 -0.02
C ASP A 591 33.13 25.28 0.30
N LYS A 592 33.26 24.86 1.56
CA LYS A 592 34.26 23.86 1.97
C LYS A 592 33.94 22.45 1.47
N VAL A 593 32.68 22.02 1.56
CA VAL A 593 32.27 20.63 1.27
C VAL A 593 32.08 20.41 -0.24
N LEU A 594 31.47 21.37 -0.95
CA LEU A 594 31.10 21.23 -2.35
C LEU A 594 32.16 21.73 -3.33
N SER A 595 33.13 22.53 -2.90
CA SER A 595 34.29 22.87 -3.75
C SER A 595 35.08 21.63 -4.18
N GLN A 596 34.96 20.51 -3.45
CA GLN A 596 35.53 19.21 -3.81
C GLN A 596 34.94 18.66 -5.12
N LEU A 597 33.73 19.08 -5.53
CA LEU A 597 33.08 18.65 -6.76
C LEU A 597 33.53 19.44 -8.00
N SER A 598 34.46 20.39 -7.87
CA SER A 598 35.01 21.19 -8.98
C SER A 598 34.01 22.06 -9.76
N TYR A 599 32.84 22.38 -9.18
CA TYR A 599 31.87 23.30 -9.78
C TYR A 599 31.94 24.68 -9.11
N ARG A 600 31.64 25.73 -9.89
CA ARG A 600 31.41 27.08 -9.34
C ARG A 600 30.15 27.07 -8.48
N LEU A 601 30.22 27.65 -7.27
CA LEU A 601 29.05 27.82 -6.42
C LEU A 601 28.48 29.23 -6.59
N GLU A 602 27.16 29.33 -6.72
CA GLU A 602 26.43 30.59 -6.87
C GLU A 602 25.35 30.71 -5.78
N TYR A 603 25.21 31.92 -5.24
CA TYR A 603 24.25 32.23 -4.18
C TYR A 603 23.48 33.50 -4.57
N PRO A 604 22.49 33.43 -5.48
CA PRO A 604 21.86 34.60 -6.09
C PRO A 604 21.08 35.48 -5.12
N LEU A 605 20.70 34.94 -3.96
CA LEU A 605 19.99 35.66 -2.91
C LEU A 605 20.91 36.11 -1.77
N TRP A 606 22.21 35.83 -1.87
CA TRP A 606 23.15 36.10 -0.80
C TRP A 606 23.18 37.59 -0.44
N LYS A 607 22.84 37.91 0.81
CA LYS A 607 22.75 39.28 1.33
C LYS A 607 21.76 40.19 0.59
N VAL A 608 20.81 39.63 -0.16
CA VAL A 608 19.70 40.42 -0.71
C VAL A 608 18.76 40.83 0.43
N PRO A 609 18.39 42.12 0.56
CA PRO A 609 17.51 42.58 1.64
C PRO A 609 16.14 41.89 1.60
N TYR A 610 15.60 41.52 2.77
CA TYR A 610 14.28 40.88 2.86
C TYR A 610 13.15 41.72 2.25
N ALA A 611 13.21 43.05 2.36
CA ALA A 611 12.23 43.93 1.72
C ALA A 611 12.18 43.71 0.19
N THR A 612 13.34 43.57 -0.45
CA THR A 612 13.44 43.27 -1.89
C THR A 612 12.92 41.87 -2.21
N LEU A 613 13.20 40.88 -1.36
CA LEU A 613 12.68 39.51 -1.52
C LEU A 613 11.16 39.45 -1.37
N LEU A 614 10.58 40.22 -0.43
CA LEU A 614 9.13 40.34 -0.24
C LEU A 614 8.45 41.00 -1.44
N GLU A 615 9.01 42.10 -1.94
CA GLU A 615 8.50 42.76 -3.15
C GLU A 615 8.51 41.79 -4.34
N ASP A 616 9.57 41.00 -4.48
CA ASP A 616 9.66 40.00 -5.55
C ASP A 616 8.66 38.85 -5.36
N LEU A 617 8.44 38.39 -4.12
CA LEU A 617 7.46 37.37 -3.80
C LEU A 617 6.03 37.86 -4.09
N GLU A 618 5.69 39.08 -3.67
CA GLU A 618 4.38 39.69 -3.92
C GLU A 618 4.13 39.90 -5.43
N ALA A 619 5.15 40.38 -6.16
CA ALA A 619 5.06 40.56 -7.61
C ALA A 619 4.80 39.23 -8.35
N SER A 620 5.27 38.11 -7.79
CA SER A 620 5.02 36.78 -8.35
C SER A 620 3.59 36.27 -8.15
N GLN A 621 2.84 36.86 -7.21
CA GLN A 621 1.53 36.38 -6.74
C GLN A 621 1.51 34.95 -6.17
N VAL A 622 2.67 34.31 -6.04
CA VAL A 622 2.80 32.97 -5.47
C VAL A 622 2.62 33.05 -3.96
N ARG A 623 1.67 32.26 -3.45
CA ARG A 623 1.46 32.12 -2.01
C ARG A 623 2.40 31.06 -1.44
N CYS A 624 3.07 31.39 -0.34
CA CYS A 624 3.93 30.47 0.38
C CYS A 624 3.19 29.93 1.61
N GLN A 625 2.76 28.68 1.58
CA GLN A 625 2.09 28.05 2.71
C GLN A 625 3.14 27.55 3.71
N ILE A 626 2.97 27.82 5.00
CA ILE A 626 3.86 27.29 6.05
C ILE A 626 3.71 25.78 6.09
N SER A 627 4.81 25.07 5.86
CA SER A 627 4.85 23.60 5.80
C SER A 627 5.29 22.97 7.11
N GLY A 628 6.17 23.64 7.85
CA GLY A 628 6.65 23.23 9.18
C GLY A 628 7.02 24.44 10.01
N SER A 629 6.93 24.33 11.34
CA SER A 629 7.26 25.42 12.25
C SER A 629 7.77 24.87 13.59
N SER A 630 8.83 25.48 14.11
CA SER A 630 9.35 25.22 15.46
C SER A 630 8.86 26.24 16.49
N CYS A 631 8.04 27.21 16.07
CA CYS A 631 7.49 28.27 16.91
C CYS A 631 5.95 28.31 16.84
N ASN A 632 5.29 28.66 17.95
CA ASN A 632 3.82 28.70 18.02
C ASN A 632 3.23 29.91 17.26
N GLU A 633 4.07 30.91 17.05
CA GLU A 633 3.78 32.19 16.41
C GLU A 633 3.49 32.06 14.92
N VAL A 634 3.98 30.98 14.29
CA VAL A 634 3.82 30.73 12.85
C VAL A 634 3.09 29.39 12.67
N PRO A 635 1.75 29.39 12.52
CA PRO A 635 0.98 28.15 12.43
C PRO A 635 1.22 27.42 11.10
N VAL A 636 1.45 26.10 11.18
CA VAL A 636 1.50 25.24 9.99
C VAL A 636 0.18 25.31 9.23
N GLY A 637 0.27 25.39 7.90
CA GLY A 637 -0.87 25.53 7.00
C GLY A 637 -1.31 26.98 6.74
N SER A 638 -0.84 27.96 7.53
CA SER A 638 -1.03 29.39 7.25
C SER A 638 -0.19 29.86 6.05
N PHE A 639 -0.33 31.13 5.63
CA PHE A 639 0.43 31.69 4.51
C PHE A 639 1.44 32.73 4.99
N PHE A 640 2.65 32.65 4.46
CA PHE A 640 3.67 33.69 4.57
C PHE A 640 3.34 34.85 3.62
N ASP A 641 3.17 36.04 4.19
CA ASP A 641 2.95 37.30 3.48
C ASP A 641 3.65 38.46 4.20
N ARG A 642 3.53 39.69 3.66
CA ARG A 642 4.13 40.89 4.26
C ARG A 642 3.55 41.23 5.63
N ASN A 643 2.31 40.85 5.91
CA ASN A 643 1.69 41.08 7.21
C ASN A 643 2.35 40.20 8.26
N LEU A 644 2.49 38.90 7.98
CA LEU A 644 3.20 37.98 8.86
C LEU A 644 4.65 38.40 9.06
N TYR A 645 5.37 38.76 7.99
CA TYR A 645 6.73 39.28 8.10
C TYR A 645 6.80 40.50 9.04
N SER A 646 5.91 41.47 8.83
CA SER A 646 5.86 42.71 9.62
C SER A 646 5.50 42.44 11.08
N GLU A 647 4.60 41.49 11.33
CA GLU A 647 4.27 41.03 12.67
C GLU A 647 5.49 40.43 13.38
N LEU A 648 6.22 39.54 12.71
CA LEU A 648 7.41 38.88 13.27
C LEU A 648 8.52 39.88 13.61
N ILE A 649 8.84 40.82 12.72
CA ILE A 649 9.92 41.80 12.97
C ILE A 649 9.52 42.91 13.97
N SER A 650 8.23 43.13 14.21
CA SER A 650 7.74 44.13 15.17
C SER A 650 7.87 43.69 16.63
N ARG A 651 8.15 42.40 16.87
CA ARG A 651 8.28 41.82 18.21
C ARG A 651 9.70 42.05 18.74
N GLU A 652 9.86 42.99 19.66
CA GLU A 652 11.12 43.18 20.39
C GLU A 652 11.22 42.20 21.58
N GLY A 653 12.27 41.37 21.65
CA GLY A 653 12.51 40.46 22.77
C GLY A 653 13.57 39.38 22.52
N SER A 654 14.09 38.74 23.58
CA SER A 654 15.23 37.78 23.57
C SER A 654 14.91 36.38 22.99
N GLY A 655 14.02 36.33 22.00
CA GLY A 655 13.63 35.15 21.24
C GLY A 655 13.17 35.58 19.84
N SER A 656 13.90 36.52 19.24
CA SER A 656 13.55 37.15 17.97
C SER A 656 13.52 36.10 16.86
N ILE A 657 12.32 35.80 16.37
CA ILE A 657 12.10 35.00 15.17
C ILE A 657 12.61 35.83 13.99
N ASP A 658 13.50 35.27 13.19
CA ASP A 658 13.84 35.87 11.90
C ASP A 658 12.56 36.04 11.07
N GLY A 659 12.27 37.27 10.66
CA GLY A 659 11.02 37.58 9.97
C GLY A 659 10.83 36.81 8.66
N PHE A 660 11.92 36.31 8.06
CA PHE A 660 11.91 35.50 6.86
C PHE A 660 12.13 34.00 7.17
N GLY A 661 12.23 33.60 8.44
CA GLY A 661 12.44 32.22 8.89
C GLY A 661 13.80 31.65 8.49
N GLU A 662 14.82 32.49 8.29
CA GLU A 662 16.12 32.04 7.82
C GLU A 662 16.84 31.11 8.82
N ALA A 663 16.66 31.28 10.13
CA ALA A 663 17.34 30.46 11.14
C ALA A 663 16.63 29.12 11.41
N GLY A 664 15.64 28.75 10.59
CA GLY A 664 14.91 27.48 10.70
C GLY A 664 13.67 27.53 11.59
N GLU A 665 13.17 28.72 11.92
CA GLU A 665 11.98 28.90 12.74
C GLU A 665 10.72 28.36 12.05
N PHE A 666 10.66 28.49 10.72
CA PHE A 666 9.60 27.90 9.91
C PHE A 666 10.06 27.61 8.47
N HIS A 667 9.38 26.67 7.85
CA HIS A 667 9.56 26.28 6.46
C HIS A 667 8.28 26.54 5.67
N SER A 668 8.42 26.60 4.34
CA SER A 668 7.28 26.92 3.46
C SER A 668 7.25 26.04 2.23
N LEU A 669 6.06 25.91 1.65
CA LEU A 669 5.79 25.43 0.31
C LEU A 669 5.35 26.61 -0.56
N ALA A 670 6.14 26.95 -1.58
CA ALA A 670 5.76 27.93 -2.59
C ALA A 670 4.72 27.34 -3.55
N ARG A 671 3.44 27.74 -3.46
CA ARG A 671 2.36 27.18 -4.28
C ARG A 671 2.33 27.79 -5.68
N VAL A 672 3.42 27.63 -6.44
CA VAL A 672 3.59 28.22 -7.78
C VAL A 672 2.48 27.80 -8.75
N PHE A 673 1.92 26.62 -8.53
CA PHE A 673 0.83 26.05 -9.34
C PHE A 673 -0.55 26.70 -9.10
N ASP A 674 -0.68 27.63 -8.15
CA ASP A 674 -1.91 28.40 -7.94
C ASP A 674 -2.01 29.62 -8.89
N VAL A 675 -0.94 29.98 -9.61
CA VAL A 675 -0.90 31.12 -10.55
C VAL A 675 -0.33 30.70 -11.90
N PRO A 676 -0.54 31.43 -13.00
CA PRO A 676 0.11 31.14 -14.28
C PRO A 676 1.65 31.22 -14.21
N ARG A 677 2.35 30.33 -14.93
CA ARG A 677 3.82 30.26 -15.00
C ARG A 677 4.47 31.60 -15.31
N GLU A 678 3.93 32.33 -16.27
CA GLU A 678 4.47 33.61 -16.73
C GLU A 678 4.43 34.66 -15.61
N ILE A 679 3.38 34.63 -14.78
CA ILE A 679 3.25 35.48 -13.58
C ILE A 679 4.22 35.00 -12.49
N ALA A 680 4.24 33.70 -12.20
CA ALA A 680 5.12 33.11 -11.19
C ALA A 680 6.61 33.40 -11.45
N LEU A 681 7.03 33.39 -12.71
CA LEU A 681 8.43 33.62 -13.12
C LEU A 681 8.73 35.09 -13.46
N GLY A 682 7.73 35.93 -13.71
CA GLY A 682 7.93 37.32 -14.15
C GLY A 682 8.52 37.41 -15.56
N LEU A 683 8.02 36.57 -16.47
CA LEU A 683 8.54 36.47 -17.85
C LEU A 683 8.08 37.61 -18.76
#